data_AF-A0A0H5LWK5-F1
#
_entry.id   AF-A0A0H5LWK5-F1
#
_cell.length_a   1.000
_cell.length_b   1.000
_cell.length_c   1.000
_cell.angle_alpha   90.00
_cell.angle_beta   90.00
_cell.angle_gamma   90.00
#
_symmetry.space_group_name_H-M   'P 1'
#
loop_
_entity.id
_entity.type
_entity.pdbx_description
1 polymer ?
#
loop_
_entity_poly.entity_id
_entity_poly.type
_entity_poly.pdbx_seq_one_letter_code
_entity_poly.pdbx_strand_id
1 'polypeptide(L)'
;MKGYTLFTSPNELGRNVLPSGYDEVIFELSDGNWINNIVLPEYPEDKCSVVIRTSATWNAVLQLPLVGPVEIKAGSQYTLEYDADIQQWNIKVSGIQYLSPNSVGHVIPDNPQNMTYYSMNNCNYVTEVTLPAIAKDGDNILIRSIACKKSKVSADNILYSGETVIEHGEQYVFKYQSSCNLSGWIRDSVNLEPFDDTSHVIPNLIESNSVDGNKIPKHTIEGSLSDINGEISNSIKNTRIFDENEIGDTILEKVKERKKRSISNKLSTTPDQLGSGVLPSGYDDIVFELYDGNWTKDVILPLQPVDGTSVVIKSTATYDADLHLPFTQLKITSGSEYTLEYHEDIQQWDIQGQGVIHLTPNSDGSLISDNLQGIVYYKMDNNDWVPEITLPSTAKDDSIIIIRSTASNDSKVSADNLLYASTTTIKSGDQYVFKYLKGFNRWALNSSPIRNVEVDISSSELPTPTAQTTVVTLTDSHWREKVKLPAKSADRDKMTLKSLTDAVTLIDTANINNSGSMSLSNGQQYDFFYIAEKGKWQLIDSPDTFYEAQDIIDGKIPELQTPRTVINAANGNYQPNLYLPAAQEPGSRVVINSEAELEISVLADNSNYKISNGEAVAFKVDEQGNWNRETVTIDLLLLYSDKAADRLGEDAMRKRLIEGFILTNEALENSGTNFRYRIVGLRQVEAKVHWNSLSNPLEELREDATVQGWRNILKADGIYYEGTEDGCGLAWLGSWGRDRNMVATGSINCGTTVMRHELGHNMGLSHGGESESYSQGYGLLSTIMAGNAIPYYSTPDRYTIDYGIPMGIPNKIDAVQAMNSLSSKVSAYR
;
A
#
# COMPACT_ATOMS: atom_id res chain seq x y z
N MET A 1 -14.55 -27.44 6.58
CA MET A 1 -14.79 -26.06 6.12
C MET A 1 -14.59 -26.07 4.61
N LYS A 2 -15.51 -25.48 3.84
CA LYS A 2 -15.39 -25.45 2.38
C LYS A 2 -14.47 -24.28 2.04
N GLY A 3 -13.34 -24.56 1.39
CA GLY A 3 -12.42 -23.54 0.91
C GLY A 3 -13.09 -22.73 -0.20
N TYR A 4 -13.25 -21.42 -0.01
CA TYR A 4 -13.75 -20.52 -1.03
C TYR A 4 -12.57 -19.89 -1.78
N THR A 5 -12.27 -20.43 -2.97
CA THR A 5 -11.29 -19.86 -3.89
C THR A 5 -11.98 -18.89 -4.86
N LEU A 6 -11.50 -17.66 -4.94
CA LEU A 6 -11.90 -16.69 -5.96
C LEU A 6 -10.91 -16.72 -7.13
N PHE A 7 -11.41 -16.82 -8.36
CA PHE A 7 -10.64 -16.55 -9.57
C PHE A 7 -11.07 -15.19 -10.10
N THR A 8 -10.13 -14.29 -10.32
CA THR A 8 -10.43 -12.93 -10.76
C THR A 8 -9.27 -12.29 -11.53
N SER A 9 -9.52 -11.12 -12.09
CA SER A 9 -8.60 -10.37 -12.93
C SER A 9 -8.91 -8.87 -12.90
N PRO A 10 -8.01 -7.97 -13.34
CA PRO A 10 -8.23 -6.53 -13.27
C PRO A 10 -9.56 -6.04 -13.87
N ASN A 11 -9.95 -6.57 -15.03
CA ASN A 11 -11.18 -6.18 -15.72
C ASN A 11 -12.44 -6.66 -14.98
N GLU A 12 -12.36 -7.77 -14.25
CA GLU A 12 -13.46 -8.30 -13.44
C GLU A 12 -13.58 -7.56 -12.10
N LEU A 13 -12.47 -7.04 -11.57
CA LEU A 13 -12.49 -6.25 -10.34
C LEU A 13 -12.80 -4.76 -10.58
N GLY A 14 -12.48 -4.22 -11.76
CA GLY A 14 -12.64 -2.80 -12.07
C GLY A 14 -11.78 -1.85 -11.22
N ARG A 15 -10.86 -2.40 -10.40
CA ARG A 15 -9.98 -1.67 -9.48
C ARG A 15 -8.68 -2.46 -9.22
N ASN A 16 -7.72 -1.81 -8.59
CA ASN A 16 -6.43 -2.38 -8.20
C ASN A 16 -6.40 -3.11 -6.85
N VAL A 17 -7.48 -3.02 -6.06
CA VAL A 17 -7.55 -3.64 -4.72
C VAL A 17 -8.23 -5.00 -4.79
N LEU A 18 -7.51 -6.05 -4.38
CA LEU A 18 -8.03 -7.41 -4.29
C LEU A 18 -9.05 -7.53 -3.14
N PRO A 19 -10.13 -8.31 -3.32
CA PRO A 19 -11.15 -8.48 -2.30
C PRO A 19 -10.69 -9.40 -1.15
N SER A 20 -11.18 -9.14 0.06
CA SER A 20 -11.04 -10.03 1.23
C SER A 20 -12.20 -11.06 1.30
N GLY A 21 -12.14 -11.98 2.27
CA GLY A 21 -13.22 -12.95 2.55
C GLY A 21 -13.15 -14.27 1.79
N TYR A 22 -12.02 -14.56 1.13
CA TYR A 22 -11.74 -15.82 0.44
C TYR A 22 -10.53 -16.50 1.08
N ASP A 23 -10.51 -17.83 1.12
CA ASP A 23 -9.34 -18.59 1.60
C ASP A 23 -8.16 -18.46 0.62
N GLU A 24 -8.47 -18.33 -0.67
CA GLU A 24 -7.52 -18.14 -1.75
C GLU A 24 -8.08 -17.21 -2.82
N VAL A 25 -7.31 -16.22 -3.26
CA VAL A 25 -7.62 -15.37 -4.41
C VAL A 25 -6.59 -15.61 -5.50
N ILE A 26 -7.01 -16.08 -6.67
CA ILE A 26 -6.16 -16.23 -7.84
C ILE A 26 -6.42 -15.04 -8.77
N PHE A 27 -5.41 -14.18 -8.90
CA PHE A 27 -5.46 -12.94 -9.65
C PHE A 27 -4.62 -13.05 -10.93
N GLU A 28 -5.26 -13.03 -12.10
CA GLU A 28 -4.59 -13.24 -13.38
C GLU A 28 -4.43 -11.94 -14.18
N LEU A 29 -3.20 -11.69 -14.64
CA LEU A 29 -2.80 -10.55 -15.49
C LEU A 29 -2.44 -11.03 -16.90
N SER A 30 -2.87 -10.28 -17.92
CA SER A 30 -2.52 -10.48 -19.34
C SER A 30 -2.51 -9.16 -20.11
N ASP A 31 -1.96 -9.12 -21.33
CA ASP A 31 -1.79 -7.88 -22.12
C ASP A 31 -3.08 -7.08 -22.47
N GLY A 32 -4.25 -7.68 -22.24
CA GLY A 32 -5.57 -7.06 -22.37
C GLY A 32 -6.37 -7.01 -21.05
N ASN A 33 -5.77 -7.43 -19.95
CA ASN A 33 -6.38 -7.52 -18.62
C ASN A 33 -5.27 -7.33 -17.57
N TRP A 34 -4.81 -6.09 -17.43
CA TRP A 34 -3.61 -5.72 -16.69
C TRP A 34 -3.84 -4.46 -15.88
N ILE A 35 -3.19 -4.37 -14.72
CA ILE A 35 -3.17 -3.18 -13.90
C ILE A 35 -1.77 -2.94 -13.35
N ASN A 36 -1.36 -1.66 -13.30
CA ASN A 36 0.00 -1.31 -12.91
C ASN A 36 0.25 -1.55 -11.43
N ASN A 37 -0.67 -1.10 -10.58
CA ASN A 37 -0.54 -1.25 -9.13
C ASN A 37 -1.51 -2.34 -8.68
N ILE A 38 -1.07 -3.26 -7.85
CA ILE A 38 -1.89 -4.28 -7.21
C ILE A 38 -1.83 -4.01 -5.72
N VAL A 39 -2.99 -3.93 -5.08
CA VAL A 39 -3.11 -3.69 -3.64
C VAL A 39 -3.78 -4.91 -3.04
N LEU A 40 -3.12 -5.50 -2.03
CA LEU A 40 -3.65 -6.66 -1.31
C LEU A 40 -4.75 -6.22 -0.33
N PRO A 41 -5.64 -7.13 0.08
CA PRO A 41 -6.59 -6.85 1.14
C PRO A 41 -5.86 -6.48 2.44
N GLU A 42 -6.26 -5.41 3.13
CA GLU A 42 -5.54 -4.94 4.32
C GLU A 42 -5.72 -5.83 5.56
N TYR A 43 -6.76 -6.69 5.62
CA TYR A 43 -7.04 -7.54 6.78
C TYR A 43 -7.80 -8.83 6.40
N PRO A 44 -7.21 -9.77 5.64
CA PRO A 44 -7.84 -11.07 5.40
C PRO A 44 -7.76 -11.98 6.66
N GLU A 45 -8.40 -13.15 6.61
CA GLU A 45 -8.25 -14.18 7.66
C GLU A 45 -6.81 -14.74 7.71
N ASP A 46 -6.38 -15.25 8.87
CA ASP A 46 -5.07 -15.89 9.00
C ASP A 46 -4.93 -17.05 8.00
N LYS A 47 -3.77 -17.14 7.36
CA LYS A 47 -3.46 -18.11 6.29
C LYS A 47 -4.26 -17.96 5.00
N CYS A 48 -5.02 -16.88 4.84
CA CYS A 48 -5.58 -16.50 3.53
C CYS A 48 -4.45 -16.32 2.52
N SER A 49 -4.65 -16.80 1.30
CA SER A 49 -3.64 -16.76 0.24
C SER A 49 -4.06 -15.94 -0.98
N VAL A 50 -3.10 -15.27 -1.59
CA VAL A 50 -3.26 -14.57 -2.87
C VAL A 50 -2.24 -15.11 -3.85
N VAL A 51 -2.69 -15.56 -5.02
CA VAL A 51 -1.86 -16.05 -6.11
C VAL A 51 -1.98 -15.10 -7.29
N ILE A 52 -0.93 -14.32 -7.56
CA ILE A 52 -0.87 -13.42 -8.71
C ILE A 52 -0.16 -14.15 -9.84
N ARG A 53 -0.81 -14.34 -10.98
CA ARG A 53 -0.23 -14.92 -12.20
C ARG A 53 -0.17 -13.85 -13.27
N THR A 54 0.96 -13.69 -13.92
CA THR A 54 1.05 -12.78 -15.05
C THR A 54 1.55 -13.47 -16.32
N SER A 55 0.73 -13.39 -17.35
CA SER A 55 1.11 -13.64 -18.75
C SER A 55 1.33 -12.33 -19.51
N ALA A 56 1.13 -11.19 -18.86
CA ALA A 56 1.33 -9.88 -19.46
C ALA A 56 2.82 -9.64 -19.74
N THR A 57 3.11 -8.96 -20.84
CA THR A 57 4.44 -8.50 -21.24
C THR A 57 4.92 -7.30 -20.43
N TRP A 58 4.03 -6.70 -19.63
CA TRP A 58 4.31 -5.55 -18.76
C TRP A 58 4.44 -5.97 -17.30
N ASN A 59 5.45 -5.40 -16.63
CA ASN A 59 5.61 -5.58 -15.19
C ASN A 59 4.51 -4.82 -14.45
N ALA A 60 3.89 -5.46 -13.45
CA ALA A 60 3.04 -4.77 -12.48
C ALA A 60 3.82 -4.51 -11.19
N VAL A 61 3.23 -3.77 -10.26
CA VAL A 61 3.82 -3.42 -8.98
C VAL A 61 2.82 -3.80 -7.90
N LEU A 62 3.21 -4.74 -7.05
CA LEU A 62 2.47 -5.12 -5.86
C LEU A 62 2.85 -4.18 -4.72
N GLN A 63 1.86 -3.46 -4.19
CA GLN A 63 2.03 -2.57 -3.07
C GLN A 63 1.97 -3.36 -1.76
N LEU A 64 3.10 -3.45 -1.06
CA LEU A 64 3.17 -4.00 0.29
C LEU A 64 3.39 -2.85 1.28
N PRO A 65 2.48 -2.64 2.26
CA PRO A 65 2.52 -1.49 3.17
C PRO A 65 3.83 -1.32 3.96
N LEU A 66 4.58 -2.41 4.19
CA LEU A 66 5.76 -2.42 5.07
C LEU A 66 7.07 -2.84 4.38
N VAL A 67 7.01 -3.46 3.20
CA VAL A 67 8.18 -3.98 2.47
C VAL A 67 8.49 -3.12 1.22
N GLY A 68 7.61 -2.16 0.89
CA GLY A 68 7.71 -1.35 -0.31
C GLY A 68 7.18 -2.08 -1.55
N PRO A 69 7.14 -1.38 -2.70
CA PRO A 69 6.59 -1.92 -3.94
C PRO A 69 7.42 -3.10 -4.46
N VAL A 70 6.76 -4.22 -4.75
CA VAL A 70 7.37 -5.43 -5.34
C VAL A 70 7.01 -5.51 -6.81
N GLU A 71 8.01 -5.59 -7.69
CA GLU A 71 7.79 -5.71 -9.12
C GLU A 71 7.34 -7.14 -9.50
N ILE A 72 6.18 -7.24 -10.12
CA ILE A 72 5.53 -8.44 -10.65
C ILE A 72 5.92 -8.59 -12.13
N LYS A 73 6.90 -9.45 -12.42
CA LYS A 73 7.50 -9.58 -13.75
C LYS A 73 6.69 -10.46 -14.69
N ALA A 74 6.66 -10.10 -15.97
CA ALA A 74 6.06 -10.90 -17.04
C ALA A 74 6.43 -12.40 -16.96
N GLY A 75 5.43 -13.28 -17.09
CA GLY A 75 5.62 -14.73 -17.03
C GLY A 75 5.83 -15.30 -15.62
N SER A 76 5.65 -14.50 -14.56
CA SER A 76 5.87 -14.92 -13.18
C SER A 76 4.55 -15.23 -12.45
N GLN A 77 4.65 -16.08 -11.44
CA GLN A 77 3.60 -16.27 -10.45
C GLN A 77 4.14 -15.94 -9.06
N TYR A 78 3.35 -15.22 -8.28
CA TYR A 78 3.62 -14.85 -6.90
C TYR A 78 2.54 -15.44 -6.02
N THR A 79 2.92 -16.12 -4.94
CA THR A 79 1.96 -16.57 -3.92
C THR A 79 2.27 -15.86 -2.64
N LEU A 80 1.25 -15.26 -2.05
CA LEU A 80 1.29 -14.55 -0.79
C LEU A 80 0.35 -15.23 0.17
N GLU A 81 0.72 -15.26 1.44
CA GLU A 81 -0.13 -15.77 2.52
C GLU A 81 -0.10 -14.75 3.65
N TYR A 82 -1.28 -14.42 4.15
CA TYR A 82 -1.41 -13.49 5.26
C TYR A 82 -1.14 -14.20 6.58
N ASP A 83 -0.36 -13.54 7.42
CA ASP A 83 -0.09 -13.98 8.78
C ASP A 83 -0.71 -12.97 9.75
N ALA A 84 -1.76 -13.42 10.44
CA ALA A 84 -2.52 -12.57 11.33
C ALA A 84 -1.78 -12.20 12.62
N ASP A 85 -0.78 -13.00 13.03
CA ASP A 85 0.00 -12.73 14.24
C ASP A 85 0.89 -11.50 14.06
N ILE A 86 1.34 -11.24 12.83
CA ILE A 86 2.16 -10.08 12.49
C ILE A 86 1.46 -9.05 11.58
N GLN A 87 0.19 -9.30 11.25
CA GLN A 87 -0.65 -8.47 10.38
C GLN A 87 0.00 -8.12 9.03
N GLN A 88 0.63 -9.12 8.39
CA GLN A 88 1.41 -8.91 7.17
C GLN A 88 1.18 -10.01 6.14
N TRP A 89 1.26 -9.61 4.87
CA TRP A 89 1.34 -10.54 3.74
C TRP A 89 2.76 -11.02 3.57
N ASN A 90 2.98 -12.31 3.85
CA ASN A 90 4.23 -12.97 3.57
C ASN A 90 4.22 -13.47 2.13
N ILE A 91 5.17 -13.01 1.31
CA ILE A 91 5.40 -13.63 0.00
C ILE A 91 5.94 -15.04 0.27
N LYS A 92 5.10 -16.05 0.03
CA LYS A 92 5.48 -17.46 0.21
C LYS A 92 6.44 -17.90 -0.89
N VAL A 93 6.32 -17.40 -2.14
CA VAL A 93 7.20 -17.76 -3.27
C VAL A 93 7.22 -16.71 -4.39
N SER A 94 8.41 -16.39 -4.91
CA SER A 94 8.63 -15.91 -6.30
C SER A 94 9.26 -17.01 -7.15
N GLY A 95 8.60 -17.47 -8.21
CA GLY A 95 9.20 -18.27 -9.29
C GLY A 95 10.20 -19.39 -8.91
N ILE A 96 9.86 -20.25 -7.94
CA ILE A 96 10.70 -21.41 -7.57
C ILE A 96 10.36 -22.60 -8.45
N GLN A 97 11.35 -23.12 -9.18
CA GLN A 97 11.23 -24.40 -9.88
C GLN A 97 11.48 -25.56 -8.90
N TYR A 98 10.43 -26.31 -8.56
CA TYR A 98 10.56 -27.49 -7.70
C TYR A 98 10.93 -28.73 -8.52
N LEU A 99 12.10 -29.28 -8.22
CA LEU A 99 12.66 -30.47 -8.83
C LEU A 99 12.90 -31.55 -7.77
N SER A 100 12.93 -32.79 -8.23
CA SER A 100 13.31 -33.97 -7.47
C SER A 100 13.91 -35.02 -8.40
N PRO A 101 14.57 -36.06 -7.86
CA PRO A 101 15.11 -37.14 -8.69
C PRO A 101 14.06 -37.81 -9.59
N ASN A 102 12.82 -37.95 -9.13
CA ASN A 102 11.73 -38.48 -9.95
C ASN A 102 11.31 -37.55 -11.11
N SER A 103 11.59 -36.25 -11.02
CA SER A 103 11.21 -35.28 -12.07
C SER A 103 12.30 -35.08 -13.12
N VAL A 104 13.58 -35.09 -12.74
CA VAL A 104 14.71 -34.74 -13.64
C VAL A 104 15.90 -35.70 -13.54
N GLY A 105 15.82 -36.73 -12.68
CA GLY A 105 16.93 -37.63 -12.43
C GLY A 105 18.07 -37.00 -11.61
N HIS A 106 19.29 -37.47 -11.84
CA HIS A 106 20.50 -37.05 -11.11
C HIS A 106 21.16 -35.77 -11.67
N VAL A 107 20.58 -35.16 -12.71
CA VAL A 107 21.11 -33.95 -13.35
C VAL A 107 20.02 -32.88 -13.37
N ILE A 108 20.31 -31.69 -12.85
CA ILE A 108 19.40 -30.54 -12.92
C ILE A 108 19.54 -29.91 -14.32
N PRO A 109 18.43 -29.62 -15.04
CA PRO A 109 18.49 -29.07 -16.40
C PRO A 109 19.14 -27.67 -16.48
N ASP A 110 19.76 -27.37 -17.63
CA ASP A 110 20.31 -26.05 -17.95
C ASP A 110 19.24 -24.95 -18.02
N ASN A 111 19.64 -23.72 -17.67
CA ASN A 111 18.80 -22.53 -17.50
C ASN A 111 17.64 -22.77 -16.50
N PRO A 112 17.94 -23.12 -15.24
CA PRO A 112 16.93 -23.18 -14.19
C PRO A 112 16.20 -21.84 -14.07
N GLN A 113 14.99 -21.83 -13.51
CA GLN A 113 14.38 -20.57 -13.11
C GLN A 113 15.23 -19.90 -12.02
N ASN A 114 15.11 -18.57 -11.88
CA ASN A 114 15.91 -17.72 -10.98
C ASN A 114 16.12 -18.32 -9.56
N MET A 115 15.17 -19.11 -9.06
CA MET A 115 15.32 -19.94 -7.88
C MET A 115 14.82 -21.37 -8.16
N THR A 116 15.60 -22.39 -7.80
CA THR A 116 15.26 -23.80 -8.02
C THR A 116 15.43 -24.59 -6.73
N TYR A 117 14.45 -25.41 -6.38
CA TYR A 117 14.45 -26.25 -5.18
C TYR A 117 14.54 -27.72 -5.57
N TYR A 118 15.66 -28.37 -5.27
CA TYR A 118 15.87 -29.79 -5.54
C TYR A 118 15.77 -30.60 -4.24
N SER A 119 14.68 -31.35 -4.07
CA SER A 119 14.36 -32.07 -2.83
C SER A 119 14.53 -33.59 -2.96
N MET A 120 15.11 -34.20 -1.93
CA MET A 120 15.31 -35.65 -1.82
C MET A 120 14.70 -36.21 -0.54
N ASN A 121 14.09 -37.39 -0.60
CA ASN A 121 13.54 -38.11 0.54
C ASN A 121 13.78 -39.63 0.47
N ASN A 122 13.35 -40.37 1.50
CA ASN A 122 13.57 -41.82 1.63
C ASN A 122 13.14 -42.65 0.40
N CYS A 123 12.15 -42.18 -0.36
CA CYS A 123 11.59 -42.87 -1.52
C CYS A 123 11.98 -42.20 -2.85
N ASN A 124 12.70 -41.08 -2.82
CA ASN A 124 13.03 -40.25 -3.98
C ASN A 124 14.38 -39.55 -3.74
N TYR A 125 15.48 -40.29 -3.91
CA TYR A 125 16.86 -39.80 -3.73
C TYR A 125 17.78 -40.33 -4.84
N VAL A 126 18.88 -39.64 -5.06
CA VAL A 126 20.00 -40.10 -5.90
C VAL A 126 21.29 -40.07 -5.08
N THR A 127 22.25 -40.94 -5.40
CA THR A 127 23.55 -40.96 -4.72
C THR A 127 24.40 -39.74 -5.06
N GLU A 128 24.16 -39.12 -6.22
CA GLU A 128 24.88 -37.94 -6.70
C GLU A 128 23.93 -37.02 -7.49
N VAL A 129 24.10 -35.70 -7.33
CA VAL A 129 23.36 -34.64 -8.03
C VAL A 129 24.37 -33.80 -8.82
N THR A 130 24.12 -33.57 -10.10
CA THR A 130 24.93 -32.68 -10.95
C THR A 130 24.18 -31.37 -11.18
N LEU A 131 24.82 -30.24 -10.82
CA LEU A 131 24.28 -28.90 -11.08
C LEU A 131 24.33 -28.58 -12.58
N PRO A 132 23.51 -27.65 -13.09
CA PRO A 132 23.51 -27.26 -14.50
C PRO A 132 24.86 -26.71 -14.97
N ALA A 133 25.20 -26.87 -16.24
CA ALA A 133 26.41 -26.27 -16.80
C ALA A 133 26.22 -24.78 -17.13
N ILE A 134 24.98 -24.40 -17.48
CA ILE A 134 24.63 -23.04 -17.92
C ILE A 134 23.42 -22.53 -17.11
N ALA A 135 23.54 -21.32 -16.56
CA ALA A 135 22.46 -20.57 -15.92
C ALA A 135 22.69 -19.05 -16.09
N LYS A 136 21.74 -18.21 -15.68
CA LYS A 136 21.91 -16.76 -15.67
C LYS A 136 22.67 -16.32 -14.42
N ASP A 137 23.40 -15.21 -14.54
CA ASP A 137 24.09 -14.62 -13.40
C ASP A 137 23.10 -14.31 -12.27
N GLY A 138 23.37 -14.83 -11.08
CA GLY A 138 22.50 -14.66 -9.91
C GLY A 138 21.43 -15.74 -9.70
N ASP A 139 21.30 -16.74 -10.58
CA ASP A 139 20.38 -17.88 -10.36
C ASP A 139 20.78 -18.71 -9.13
N ASN A 140 19.80 -19.22 -8.38
CA ASN A 140 20.02 -19.97 -7.14
C ASN A 140 19.42 -21.37 -7.20
N ILE A 141 20.15 -22.38 -6.72
CA ILE A 141 19.67 -23.75 -6.49
C ILE A 141 19.81 -24.08 -5.02
N LEU A 142 18.69 -24.37 -4.36
CA LEU A 142 18.63 -24.92 -3.00
C LEU A 142 18.45 -26.43 -3.10
N ILE A 143 19.38 -27.21 -2.55
CA ILE A 143 19.28 -28.66 -2.46
C ILE A 143 19.03 -29.07 -1.01
N ARG A 144 17.99 -29.86 -0.75
CA ARG A 144 17.67 -30.42 0.58
C ARG A 144 17.52 -31.93 0.53
N SER A 145 18.00 -32.63 1.55
CA SER A 145 17.77 -34.06 1.73
C SER A 145 17.12 -34.37 3.08
N ILE A 146 15.98 -35.06 3.07
CA ILE A 146 15.44 -35.78 4.23
C ILE A 146 15.59 -37.30 4.06
N ALA A 147 16.40 -37.75 3.10
CA ALA A 147 16.65 -39.17 2.89
C ALA A 147 17.56 -39.75 4.00
N CYS A 148 17.30 -40.98 4.44
CA CYS A 148 18.14 -41.70 5.40
C CYS A 148 19.51 -42.09 4.83
N LYS A 149 19.72 -41.91 3.52
CA LYS A 149 20.98 -42.18 2.81
C LYS A 149 21.59 -40.86 2.35
N LYS A 150 22.91 -40.76 2.49
CA LYS A 150 23.69 -39.60 2.05
C LYS A 150 23.66 -39.48 0.52
N SER A 151 23.62 -38.24 0.04
CA SER A 151 23.78 -37.87 -1.36
C SER A 151 25.00 -36.97 -1.49
N LYS A 152 25.59 -36.85 -2.69
CA LYS A 152 26.64 -35.84 -2.94
C LYS A 152 26.27 -34.93 -4.11
N VAL A 153 26.78 -33.70 -4.11
CA VAL A 153 26.74 -32.80 -5.27
C VAL A 153 28.07 -32.91 -5.98
N SER A 154 28.03 -33.24 -7.29
CA SER A 154 29.22 -33.35 -8.14
C SER A 154 29.96 -32.00 -8.20
N ALA A 155 31.30 -32.08 -8.23
CA ALA A 155 32.16 -30.90 -8.36
C ALA A 155 32.23 -30.34 -9.79
N ASP A 156 31.67 -31.04 -10.79
CA ASP A 156 31.92 -30.75 -12.22
C ASP A 156 31.55 -29.32 -12.66
N ASN A 157 30.61 -28.66 -11.97
CA ASN A 157 30.16 -27.30 -12.29
C ASN A 157 30.28 -26.31 -11.11
N ILE A 158 30.99 -26.69 -10.03
CA ILE A 158 31.14 -25.85 -8.83
C ILE A 158 32.52 -25.17 -8.85
N LEU A 159 32.54 -23.86 -8.74
CA LEU A 159 33.75 -23.06 -8.63
C LEU A 159 34.26 -23.08 -7.18
N TYR A 160 35.58 -23.25 -7.02
CA TYR A 160 36.31 -23.08 -5.77
C TYR A 160 35.97 -24.03 -4.60
N SER A 161 35.11 -25.04 -4.79
CA SER A 161 34.84 -26.06 -3.77
C SER A 161 34.86 -27.49 -4.35
N GLY A 162 35.20 -28.47 -3.50
CA GLY A 162 35.12 -29.89 -3.85
C GLY A 162 33.71 -30.46 -3.75
N GLU A 163 33.59 -31.79 -3.89
CA GLU A 163 32.32 -32.52 -3.70
C GLU A 163 31.65 -32.12 -2.37
N THR A 164 30.34 -31.87 -2.39
CA THR A 164 29.56 -31.54 -1.19
C THR A 164 28.67 -32.72 -0.83
N VAL A 165 28.86 -33.32 0.36
CA VAL A 165 27.99 -34.39 0.87
C VAL A 165 26.78 -33.75 1.56
N ILE A 166 25.59 -34.28 1.29
CA ILE A 166 24.32 -33.87 1.88
C ILE A 166 23.80 -35.00 2.75
N GLU A 167 23.71 -34.74 4.05
CA GLU A 167 23.18 -35.67 5.06
C GLU A 167 21.68 -35.45 5.32
N HIS A 168 21.09 -36.34 6.13
CA HIS A 168 19.68 -36.26 6.50
C HIS A 168 19.40 -34.96 7.28
N GLY A 169 18.47 -34.15 6.79
CA GLY A 169 18.09 -32.87 7.38
C GLY A 169 18.91 -31.68 6.88
N GLU A 170 19.96 -31.90 6.09
CA GLU A 170 20.81 -30.83 5.58
C GLU A 170 20.27 -30.16 4.31
N GLN A 171 20.65 -28.89 4.12
CA GLN A 171 20.37 -28.14 2.92
C GLN A 171 21.55 -27.24 2.54
N TYR A 172 21.71 -27.02 1.23
CA TYR A 172 22.80 -26.22 0.66
C TYR A 172 22.28 -25.33 -0.47
N VAL A 173 22.75 -24.07 -0.50
CA VAL A 173 22.45 -23.12 -1.57
C VAL A 173 23.65 -22.98 -2.50
N PHE A 174 23.39 -23.00 -3.81
CA PHE A 174 24.36 -22.76 -4.86
C PHE A 174 23.89 -21.56 -5.70
N LYS A 175 24.77 -20.59 -5.93
CA LYS A 175 24.50 -19.40 -6.75
C LYS A 175 25.36 -19.41 -8.00
N TYR A 176 24.77 -19.20 -9.17
CA TYR A 176 25.52 -19.14 -10.42
C TYR A 176 26.16 -17.77 -10.59
N GLN A 177 27.45 -17.77 -10.93
CA GLN A 177 28.19 -16.55 -11.27
C GLN A 177 28.73 -16.66 -12.69
N SER A 178 28.54 -15.61 -13.49
CA SER A 178 29.13 -15.46 -14.81
C SER A 178 29.91 -14.15 -14.91
N SER A 179 31.21 -14.25 -15.12
CA SER A 179 32.11 -13.12 -15.41
C SER A 179 32.81 -13.34 -16.74
N CYS A 180 33.44 -12.30 -17.32
CA CYS A 180 34.04 -12.38 -18.66
C CYS A 180 35.09 -13.50 -18.86
N ASN A 181 35.60 -14.12 -17.78
CA ASN A 181 36.65 -15.16 -17.84
C ASN A 181 36.32 -16.46 -17.07
N LEU A 182 35.17 -16.55 -16.38
CA LEU A 182 34.84 -17.70 -15.54
C LEU A 182 33.32 -17.77 -15.29
N SER A 183 32.73 -18.95 -15.43
CA SER A 183 31.33 -19.23 -15.13
C SER A 183 31.17 -20.54 -14.38
N GLY A 184 30.28 -20.56 -13.38
CA GLY A 184 29.95 -21.78 -12.63
C GLY A 184 29.24 -21.47 -11.32
N TRP A 185 28.89 -22.51 -10.57
CA TRP A 185 28.15 -22.40 -9.32
C TRP A 185 29.09 -22.16 -8.15
N ILE A 186 28.71 -21.30 -7.22
CA ILE A 186 29.41 -21.11 -5.94
C ILE A 186 28.48 -21.57 -4.83
N ARG A 187 29.02 -22.37 -3.91
CA ARG A 187 28.29 -22.73 -2.69
C ARG A 187 28.19 -21.51 -1.78
N ASP A 188 26.98 -21.08 -1.50
CA ASP A 188 26.73 -19.96 -0.58
C ASP A 188 26.90 -20.43 0.88
N SER A 189 27.35 -19.54 1.76
CA SER A 189 27.83 -19.90 3.12
C SER A 189 26.73 -19.93 4.19
N VAL A 190 25.46 -19.79 3.78
CA VAL A 190 24.32 -19.76 4.71
C VAL A 190 23.98 -21.18 5.17
N ASN A 191 24.58 -21.61 6.29
CA ASN A 191 24.11 -22.78 7.03
C ASN A 191 22.81 -22.42 7.76
N LEU A 192 21.68 -22.92 7.26
CA LEU A 192 20.41 -22.89 7.97
C LEU A 192 20.34 -24.13 8.86
N GLU A 193 20.15 -23.96 10.18
CA GLU A 193 20.06 -25.07 11.14
C GLU A 193 18.92 -26.06 10.79
N PRO A 194 19.02 -27.35 11.21
CA PRO A 194 18.01 -28.36 10.93
C PRO A 194 16.66 -28.00 11.57
N PHE A 195 15.60 -27.97 10.77
CA PHE A 195 14.22 -27.83 11.24
C PHE A 195 13.72 -29.19 11.77
N ASP A 196 13.51 -29.30 13.09
CA ASP A 196 13.06 -30.53 13.76
C ASP A 196 11.54 -30.67 13.67
N ASP A 197 11.06 -31.54 12.78
CA ASP A 197 9.64 -31.78 12.48
C ASP A 197 9.05 -32.85 13.42
N THR A 198 8.85 -32.50 14.70
CA THR A 198 8.25 -33.40 15.70
C THR A 198 7.02 -32.84 16.43
N SER A 199 6.16 -32.07 15.75
CA SER A 199 4.88 -31.67 16.34
C SER A 199 3.67 -31.87 15.43
N HIS A 200 3.48 -33.08 14.90
CA HIS A 200 2.15 -33.57 14.50
C HIS A 200 2.02 -35.09 14.70
N VAL A 201 1.74 -35.49 15.94
CA VAL A 201 1.03 -36.75 16.21
C VAL A 201 -0.16 -36.43 17.10
N ILE A 202 -1.34 -36.35 16.47
CA ILE A 202 -2.64 -36.41 17.15
C ILE A 202 -2.93 -37.90 17.43
N PRO A 203 -3.23 -38.32 18.66
CA PRO A 203 -3.94 -39.56 18.89
C PRO A 203 -5.41 -39.27 19.19
N ASN A 204 -6.27 -39.53 18.22
CA ASN A 204 -7.67 -39.82 18.47
C ASN A 204 -7.78 -41.25 19.02
N LEU A 205 -8.34 -41.43 20.21
CA LEU A 205 -9.03 -42.66 20.60
C LEU A 205 -10.22 -42.32 21.50
N ILE A 206 -11.39 -42.69 20.98
CA ILE A 206 -12.71 -42.59 21.60
C ILE A 206 -12.86 -43.69 22.68
N GLU A 207 -13.73 -43.38 23.63
CA GLU A 207 -14.63 -44.27 24.40
C GLU A 207 -14.42 -44.43 25.92
N SER A 208 -15.57 -44.26 26.57
CA SER A 208 -15.91 -44.25 27.99
C SER A 208 -15.50 -45.48 28.78
N ASN A 209 -15.12 -45.30 30.05
CA ASN A 209 -15.86 -45.85 31.21
C ASN A 209 -15.26 -45.41 32.55
N SER A 210 -16.17 -45.27 33.52
CA SER A 210 -15.96 -44.96 34.93
C SER A 210 -15.32 -46.11 35.73
N VAL A 211 -14.79 -45.77 36.91
CA VAL A 211 -14.62 -46.55 38.17
C VAL A 211 -13.17 -46.81 38.64
N ASP A 212 -12.87 -46.18 39.78
CA ASP A 212 -11.98 -46.51 40.91
C ASP A 212 -10.58 -47.14 40.74
N GLY A 213 -9.61 -46.48 41.39
CA GLY A 213 -8.83 -47.12 42.47
C GLY A 213 -7.49 -47.78 42.12
N ASN A 214 -6.41 -47.15 42.58
CA ASN A 214 -5.10 -47.76 42.90
C ASN A 214 -4.45 -48.72 41.88
N LYS A 215 -3.42 -48.22 41.17
CA LYS A 215 -2.06 -48.80 41.11
C LYS A 215 -1.22 -48.10 40.03
N ILE A 216 0.01 -47.75 40.41
CA ILE A 216 1.10 -47.38 39.51
C ILE A 216 1.56 -48.64 38.74
N PRO A 217 1.83 -48.54 37.43
CA PRO A 217 2.94 -49.30 36.85
C PRO A 217 3.93 -48.42 36.08
N LYS A 218 5.21 -48.71 36.35
CA LYS A 218 6.38 -48.36 35.56
C LYS A 218 6.22 -48.81 34.11
N HIS A 219 6.63 -47.98 33.16
CA HIS A 219 7.15 -48.46 31.88
C HIS A 219 8.49 -47.81 31.55
N THR A 220 9.46 -48.71 31.39
CA THR A 220 10.82 -48.55 30.89
C THR A 220 10.81 -48.15 29.42
N ILE A 221 11.63 -47.16 29.03
CA ILE A 221 12.04 -46.99 27.64
C ILE A 221 13.52 -47.39 27.55
N GLU A 222 13.77 -48.51 26.88
CA GLU A 222 15.07 -48.90 26.36
C GLU A 222 15.34 -48.09 25.09
N GLY A 223 16.53 -47.49 25.00
CA GLY A 223 17.00 -46.76 23.84
C GLY A 223 18.51 -46.53 23.95
N SER A 224 19.26 -47.36 23.25
CA SER A 224 20.72 -47.54 23.30
C SER A 224 21.54 -46.28 23.00
N LEU A 225 22.30 -45.80 23.99
CA LEU A 225 23.50 -44.98 23.80
C LEU A 225 24.71 -45.93 23.72
N SER A 226 25.20 -46.18 22.51
CA SER A 226 26.53 -46.74 22.29
C SER A 226 27.47 -45.61 21.88
N ASP A 227 28.65 -45.61 22.49
CA ASP A 227 29.88 -44.93 22.08
C ASP A 227 30.16 -43.53 22.66
N ILE A 228 30.42 -43.46 23.98
CA ILE A 228 31.63 -42.79 24.51
C ILE A 228 32.14 -43.58 25.72
N ASN A 229 33.29 -44.26 25.56
CA ASN A 229 34.03 -44.94 26.62
C ASN A 229 35.19 -44.06 27.13
N GLY A 230 35.38 -44.06 28.45
CA GLY A 230 36.62 -43.66 29.17
C GLY A 230 36.60 -42.21 29.67
N GLU A 231 36.80 -41.87 30.94
CA GLU A 231 37.38 -42.56 32.10
C GLU A 231 36.68 -42.13 33.40
N ILE A 232 36.49 -43.09 34.30
CA ILE A 232 36.11 -42.89 35.70
C ILE A 232 37.38 -42.93 36.54
N SER A 233 37.56 -42.01 37.49
CA SER A 233 38.24 -42.37 38.76
C SER A 233 37.89 -41.44 39.93
N ASN A 234 37.05 -42.00 40.82
CA ASN A 234 37.13 -41.99 42.28
C ASN A 234 37.18 -40.67 43.07
N SER A 235 36.11 -40.43 43.85
CA SER A 235 36.20 -40.42 45.33
C SER A 235 34.83 -40.11 45.96
N ILE A 236 34.11 -41.14 46.42
CA ILE A 236 33.03 -41.01 47.42
C ILE A 236 33.64 -41.28 48.79
N LYS A 237 33.50 -40.34 49.74
CA LYS A 237 33.30 -40.57 51.19
C LYS A 237 33.18 -39.24 51.95
N ASN A 238 31.95 -38.85 52.29
CA ASN A 238 31.52 -38.75 53.69
C ASN A 238 30.12 -38.14 53.79
N THR A 239 29.24 -38.90 54.42
CA THR A 239 27.90 -38.55 54.87
C THR A 239 27.97 -37.50 55.99
N ARG A 240 27.28 -36.37 55.81
CA ARG A 240 26.59 -35.66 56.90
C ARG A 240 25.31 -35.02 56.35
N ILE A 241 24.19 -35.43 56.92
CA ILE A 241 22.86 -34.85 56.74
C ILE A 241 22.84 -33.52 57.50
N PHE A 242 22.48 -32.40 56.85
CA PHE A 242 21.72 -31.27 57.42
C PHE A 242 21.13 -30.38 56.30
N ASP A 243 19.82 -30.12 56.44
CA ASP A 243 18.91 -29.06 55.93
C ASP A 243 18.71 -28.77 54.42
N GLU A 244 17.47 -29.02 53.97
CA GLU A 244 16.93 -28.82 52.61
C GLU A 244 16.59 -27.37 52.23
N ASN A 245 17.04 -26.35 52.96
CA ASN A 245 16.67 -24.95 52.67
C ASN A 245 17.79 -24.03 52.15
N GLU A 246 18.99 -24.55 51.83
CA GLU A 246 20.13 -23.72 51.39
C GLU A 246 20.66 -24.03 49.97
N ILE A 247 19.98 -24.90 49.21
CA ILE A 247 20.37 -25.25 47.82
C ILE A 247 19.57 -24.46 46.77
N GLY A 248 18.43 -23.89 47.15
CA GLY A 248 17.57 -23.09 46.27
C GLY A 248 18.21 -21.78 45.81
N ASP A 249 18.83 -21.04 46.73
CA ASP A 249 19.32 -19.69 46.42
C ASP A 249 20.67 -19.70 45.66
N THR A 250 21.55 -20.67 45.93
CA THR A 250 22.86 -20.75 45.25
C THR A 250 22.76 -21.23 43.80
N ILE A 251 21.72 -22.02 43.47
CA ILE A 251 21.44 -22.47 42.09
C ILE A 251 20.65 -21.39 41.34
N LEU A 252 19.74 -20.66 42.00
CA LEU A 252 19.00 -19.58 41.37
C LEU A 252 19.88 -18.36 41.06
N GLU A 253 20.87 -18.03 41.90
CA GLU A 253 21.86 -16.99 41.57
C GLU A 253 22.80 -17.42 40.42
N LYS A 254 23.27 -18.67 40.38
CA LYS A 254 24.12 -19.15 39.27
C LYS A 254 23.36 -19.34 37.95
N VAL A 255 22.05 -19.61 38.00
CA VAL A 255 21.17 -19.64 36.81
C VAL A 255 20.80 -18.22 36.35
N LYS A 256 20.67 -17.25 37.27
CA LYS A 256 20.53 -15.83 36.92
C LYS A 256 21.82 -15.23 36.36
N GLU A 257 23.00 -15.63 36.86
CA GLU A 257 24.30 -15.23 36.28
C GLU A 257 24.57 -15.93 34.94
N ARG A 258 24.12 -17.17 34.72
CA ARG A 258 24.24 -17.86 33.42
C ARG A 258 23.25 -17.38 32.36
N LYS A 259 22.06 -16.87 32.72
CA LYS A 259 21.13 -16.22 31.78
C LYS A 259 21.57 -14.82 31.33
N LYS A 260 22.59 -14.21 31.96
CA LYS A 260 23.12 -12.89 31.60
C LYS A 260 24.36 -12.92 30.69
N ARG A 261 24.73 -14.10 30.19
CA ARG A 261 25.77 -14.28 29.16
C ARG A 261 25.15 -14.93 27.91
N SER A 262 24.19 -14.25 27.30
CA SER A 262 23.99 -14.41 25.85
C SER A 262 25.21 -13.79 25.16
N ILE A 263 25.81 -14.48 24.20
CA ILE A 263 26.83 -13.87 23.35
C ILE A 263 26.08 -12.84 22.50
N SER A 264 26.31 -11.55 22.77
CA SER A 264 25.72 -10.46 21.97
C SER A 264 26.01 -10.71 20.49
N ASN A 265 24.95 -10.88 19.70
CA ASN A 265 25.03 -11.21 18.29
C ASN A 265 25.23 -9.92 17.49
N LYS A 266 26.49 -9.60 17.16
CA LYS A 266 26.87 -8.36 16.47
C LYS A 266 27.09 -8.59 14.98
N LEU A 267 26.55 -7.70 14.15
CA LEU A 267 26.79 -7.65 12.71
C LEU A 267 27.51 -6.34 12.36
N SER A 268 28.57 -6.42 11.57
CA SER A 268 29.16 -5.25 10.90
C SER A 268 29.08 -5.51 9.40
N THR A 269 28.40 -4.65 8.67
CA THR A 269 28.07 -4.88 7.27
C THR A 269 27.99 -3.59 6.44
N THR A 270 27.83 -3.75 5.13
CA THR A 270 27.75 -2.71 4.10
C THR A 270 26.72 -3.12 3.05
N PRO A 271 26.23 -2.19 2.20
CA PRO A 271 25.28 -2.53 1.14
C PRO A 271 25.69 -3.72 0.27
N ASP A 272 26.95 -3.77 -0.20
CA ASP A 272 27.43 -4.85 -1.07
C ASP A 272 27.48 -6.20 -0.37
N GLN A 273 27.77 -6.21 0.94
CA GLN A 273 27.78 -7.44 1.74
C GLN A 273 26.37 -7.99 1.96
N LEU A 274 25.36 -7.12 2.03
CA LEU A 274 23.95 -7.52 2.12
C LEU A 274 23.30 -7.71 0.73
N GLY A 275 23.90 -7.15 -0.33
CA GLY A 275 23.25 -6.98 -1.64
C GLY A 275 22.05 -6.02 -1.61
N SER A 276 21.83 -5.29 -0.52
CA SER A 276 20.69 -4.39 -0.32
C SER A 276 20.95 -3.38 0.81
N GLY A 277 20.07 -2.39 0.96
CA GLY A 277 20.04 -1.51 2.12
C GLY A 277 19.10 -1.94 3.25
N VAL A 278 18.55 -3.15 3.18
CA VAL A 278 17.63 -3.68 4.20
C VAL A 278 18.43 -4.39 5.28
N LEU A 279 18.38 -3.88 6.50
CA LEU A 279 19.11 -4.44 7.62
C LEU A 279 18.41 -5.70 8.14
N PRO A 280 19.16 -6.79 8.37
CA PRO A 280 18.57 -8.04 8.84
C PRO A 280 18.14 -7.96 10.30
N SER A 281 17.12 -8.74 10.66
CA SER A 281 16.72 -8.95 12.07
C SER A 281 17.53 -10.07 12.73
N GLY A 282 17.40 -10.23 14.05
CA GLY A 282 18.08 -11.30 14.81
C GLY A 282 19.50 -10.96 15.30
N TYR A 283 19.93 -9.71 15.15
CA TYR A 283 21.18 -9.20 15.71
C TYR A 283 20.88 -8.21 16.84
N ASP A 284 21.68 -8.25 17.90
CA ASP A 284 21.56 -7.32 19.02
C ASP A 284 22.21 -5.97 18.68
N ASP A 285 23.29 -5.99 17.89
CA ASP A 285 23.99 -4.79 17.41
C ASP A 285 24.28 -4.90 15.92
N ILE A 286 23.96 -3.88 15.14
CA ILE A 286 24.29 -3.77 13.72
C ILE A 286 25.11 -2.51 13.48
N VAL A 287 26.25 -2.61 12.81
CA VAL A 287 26.99 -1.47 12.27
C VAL A 287 26.88 -1.51 10.75
N PHE A 288 26.31 -0.47 10.15
CA PHE A 288 26.09 -0.35 8.72
C PHE A 288 26.86 0.85 8.15
N GLU A 289 27.79 0.58 7.24
CA GLU A 289 28.68 1.60 6.68
C GLU A 289 28.42 1.84 5.19
N LEU A 290 28.35 3.11 4.80
CA LEU A 290 28.17 3.59 3.43
C LEU A 290 29.41 4.36 2.98
N TYR A 291 29.91 4.08 1.77
CA TYR A 291 31.01 4.82 1.17
C TYR A 291 30.96 4.76 -0.36
N ASP A 292 31.75 5.61 -1.04
CA ASP A 292 31.78 5.62 -2.51
C ASP A 292 32.21 4.26 -3.06
N GLY A 293 31.36 3.67 -3.91
CA GLY A 293 31.56 2.33 -4.46
C GLY A 293 30.91 1.20 -3.66
N ASN A 294 30.37 1.46 -2.47
CA ASN A 294 29.57 0.54 -1.66
C ASN A 294 28.49 1.34 -0.91
N TRP A 295 27.42 1.63 -1.66
CA TRP A 295 26.39 2.60 -1.29
C TRP A 295 25.02 2.09 -1.75
N THR A 296 23.99 2.44 -0.99
CA THR A 296 22.58 2.26 -1.35
C THR A 296 21.86 3.57 -1.11
N LYS A 297 20.82 3.83 -1.92
CA LYS A 297 19.97 5.00 -1.74
C LYS A 297 19.11 4.87 -0.49
N ASP A 298 18.53 3.70 -0.29
CA ASP A 298 17.52 3.47 0.74
C ASP A 298 18.09 2.55 1.81
N VAL A 299 18.01 2.97 3.07
CA VAL A 299 18.38 2.17 4.24
C VAL A 299 17.14 1.88 5.06
N ILE A 300 16.85 0.60 5.29
CA ILE A 300 15.66 0.14 6.02
C ILE A 300 16.13 -0.60 7.27
N LEU A 301 15.61 -0.19 8.43
CA LEU A 301 15.93 -0.82 9.72
C LEU A 301 15.39 -2.26 9.80
N PRO A 302 15.89 -3.07 10.75
CA PRO A 302 15.34 -4.41 10.97
C PRO A 302 13.83 -4.40 11.12
N LEU A 303 13.15 -5.33 10.43
CA LEU A 303 11.68 -5.44 10.44
C LEU A 303 11.14 -6.12 11.71
N GLN A 304 11.95 -6.96 12.36
CA GLN A 304 11.61 -7.66 13.60
C GLN A 304 12.73 -7.46 14.63
N PRO A 305 12.99 -6.21 15.07
CA PRO A 305 13.95 -5.96 16.14
C PRO A 305 13.39 -6.48 17.46
N VAL A 306 14.28 -6.93 18.34
CA VAL A 306 13.95 -7.24 19.74
C VAL A 306 14.31 -6.05 20.62
N ASP A 307 13.70 -5.94 21.80
CA ASP A 307 13.99 -4.86 22.75
C ASP A 307 15.51 -4.69 22.98
N GLY A 308 15.99 -3.44 22.91
CA GLY A 308 17.40 -3.09 23.04
C GLY A 308 18.27 -3.32 21.80
N THR A 309 17.71 -3.75 20.66
CA THR A 309 18.46 -3.87 19.40
C THR A 309 19.08 -2.53 19.04
N SER A 310 20.39 -2.48 18.80
CA SER A 310 21.10 -1.27 18.40
C SER A 310 21.54 -1.30 16.93
N VAL A 311 21.38 -0.19 16.23
CA VAL A 311 21.85 0.00 14.86
C VAL A 311 22.68 1.28 14.78
N VAL A 312 23.92 1.17 14.31
CA VAL A 312 24.81 2.30 14.03
C VAL A 312 24.97 2.44 12.53
N ILE A 313 24.58 3.59 11.98
CA ILE A 313 24.72 3.90 10.55
C ILE A 313 25.77 4.97 10.38
N LYS A 314 26.75 4.72 9.51
CA LYS A 314 27.84 5.65 9.19
C LYS A 314 27.93 5.87 7.70
N SER A 315 28.12 7.11 7.27
CA SER A 315 28.37 7.41 5.85
C SER A 315 29.58 8.29 5.63
N THR A 316 30.41 7.87 4.69
CA THR A 316 31.46 8.70 4.07
C THR A 316 31.23 8.86 2.56
N ALA A 317 30.08 8.41 2.06
CA ALA A 317 29.72 8.48 0.65
C ALA A 317 29.41 9.92 0.23
N THR A 318 29.77 10.27 -1.00
CA THR A 318 29.45 11.57 -1.62
C THR A 318 27.98 11.69 -2.04
N TYR A 319 27.29 10.57 -2.21
CA TYR A 319 25.87 10.51 -2.50
C TYR A 319 25.04 10.45 -1.21
N ASP A 320 24.00 11.28 -1.11
CA ASP A 320 23.04 11.22 -0.01
C ASP A 320 22.26 9.90 -0.04
N ALA A 321 22.04 9.29 1.12
CA ALA A 321 21.11 8.17 1.29
C ALA A 321 19.94 8.57 2.20
N ASP A 322 18.87 7.79 2.20
CA ASP A 322 17.66 8.02 2.97
C ASP A 322 17.42 6.83 3.93
N LEU A 323 17.43 7.12 5.23
CA LEU A 323 17.04 6.18 6.27
C LEU A 323 15.52 6.23 6.44
N HIS A 324 14.86 5.11 6.15
CA HIS A 324 13.42 4.96 6.31
C HIS A 324 13.08 4.65 7.77
N LEU A 325 12.32 5.56 8.38
CA LEU A 325 11.75 5.39 9.72
C LEU A 325 10.23 5.18 9.57
N PRO A 326 9.55 4.56 10.56
CA PRO A 326 8.11 4.33 10.48
C PRO A 326 7.26 5.59 10.29
N PHE A 327 7.81 6.77 10.61
CA PHE A 327 7.09 8.06 10.59
C PHE A 327 7.73 9.13 9.70
N THR A 328 8.93 8.91 9.15
CA THR A 328 9.64 9.90 8.31
C THR A 328 10.83 9.26 7.59
N GLN A 329 11.55 10.05 6.80
CA GLN A 329 12.87 9.70 6.30
C GLN A 329 13.91 10.64 6.89
N LEU A 330 15.08 10.08 7.24
CA LEU A 330 16.22 10.85 7.69
C LEU A 330 17.33 10.78 6.65
N LYS A 331 17.73 11.94 6.13
CA LYS A 331 18.80 12.02 5.15
C LYS A 331 20.16 11.72 5.79
N ILE A 332 20.87 10.75 5.24
CA ILE A 332 22.24 10.39 5.59
C ILE A 332 23.17 11.06 4.57
N THR A 333 23.98 12.00 5.04
CA THR A 333 24.96 12.73 4.20
C THR A 333 26.38 12.26 4.50
N SER A 334 27.35 12.66 3.68
CA SER A 334 28.77 12.43 3.98
C SER A 334 29.13 12.97 5.38
N GLY A 335 29.67 12.09 6.22
CA GLY A 335 30.06 12.38 7.60
C GLY A 335 28.96 12.11 8.65
N SER A 336 27.77 11.71 8.23
CA SER A 336 26.69 11.35 9.16
C SER A 336 27.03 10.07 9.95
N GLU A 337 26.76 10.11 11.25
CA GLU A 337 26.77 8.96 12.16
C GLU A 337 25.49 9.00 13.01
N TYR A 338 24.70 7.94 12.92
CA TYR A 338 23.45 7.76 13.66
C TYR A 338 23.53 6.50 14.50
N THR A 339 23.08 6.58 15.74
CA THR A 339 22.88 5.43 16.63
C THR A 339 21.40 5.32 16.92
N LEU A 340 20.84 4.14 16.68
CA LEU A 340 19.45 3.82 16.92
C LEU A 340 19.36 2.68 17.93
N GLU A 341 18.35 2.74 18.81
CA GLU A 341 18.04 1.69 19.78
C GLU A 341 16.54 1.40 19.73
N TYR A 342 16.15 0.14 19.57
CA TYR A 342 14.75 -0.26 19.54
C TYR A 342 14.21 -0.48 20.94
N HIS A 343 13.01 0.03 21.20
CA HIS A 343 12.27 -0.15 22.44
C HIS A 343 10.93 -0.84 22.16
N GLU A 344 10.75 -2.03 22.72
CA GLU A 344 9.57 -2.89 22.48
C GLU A 344 8.31 -2.31 23.14
N ASP A 345 8.43 -1.68 24.30
CA ASP A 345 7.31 -1.11 25.07
C ASP A 345 6.54 -0.04 24.30
N ILE A 346 7.23 0.70 23.43
CA ILE A 346 6.66 1.73 22.54
C ILE A 346 6.75 1.34 21.06
N GLN A 347 7.28 0.15 20.75
CA GLN A 347 7.52 -0.40 19.41
C GLN A 347 8.28 0.55 18.46
N GLN A 348 9.31 1.24 18.94
CA GLN A 348 9.97 2.30 18.19
C GLN A 348 11.46 2.43 18.44
N TRP A 349 12.13 3.11 17.49
CA TRP A 349 13.55 3.45 17.58
C TRP A 349 13.75 4.80 18.27
N ASP A 350 14.60 4.82 19.29
CA ASP A 350 15.27 6.02 19.79
C ASP A 350 16.48 6.33 18.91
N ILE A 351 16.65 7.59 18.53
CA ILE A 351 17.69 8.00 17.58
C ILE A 351 18.61 9.02 18.25
N GLN A 352 19.90 8.84 18.03
CA GLN A 352 20.96 9.77 18.40
C GLN A 352 21.86 9.99 17.19
N GLY A 353 22.55 11.13 17.16
CA GLY A 353 23.48 11.45 16.08
C GLY A 353 23.33 12.87 15.57
N GLN A 354 23.95 13.13 14.42
CA GLN A 354 24.01 14.48 13.86
C GLN A 354 22.60 15.01 13.48
N GLY A 355 22.24 16.16 14.04
CA GLY A 355 20.94 16.79 13.75
C GLY A 355 19.77 16.22 14.55
N VAL A 356 20.05 15.45 15.61
CA VAL A 356 19.04 15.02 16.60
C VAL A 356 19.26 15.74 17.92
N ILE A 357 18.20 16.35 18.47
CA ILE A 357 18.23 17.10 19.71
C ILE A 357 17.30 16.41 20.72
N HIS A 358 17.75 16.23 21.96
CA HIS A 358 16.93 15.69 23.05
C HIS A 358 16.68 16.80 24.08
N LEU A 359 15.42 17.07 24.36
CA LEU A 359 14.93 18.10 25.27
C LEU A 359 13.98 17.47 26.30
N THR A 360 13.91 18.10 27.47
CA THR A 360 12.91 17.83 28.50
C THR A 360 12.34 19.16 29.02
N PRO A 361 11.19 19.14 29.73
CA PRO A 361 10.67 20.34 30.36
C PRO A 361 11.65 21.07 31.30
N ASN A 362 12.51 20.35 32.03
CA ASN A 362 13.52 20.96 32.91
C ASN A 362 14.65 21.63 32.12
N SER A 363 14.91 21.19 30.88
CA SER A 363 15.96 21.80 30.03
C SER A 363 15.46 22.97 29.19
N ASP A 364 14.24 22.91 28.64
CA ASP A 364 13.73 23.88 27.65
C ASP A 364 12.40 24.55 28.07
N GLY A 365 11.75 24.05 29.14
CA GLY A 365 10.44 24.53 29.57
C GLY A 365 9.30 24.10 28.65
N SER A 366 8.12 24.69 28.84
CA SER A 366 6.91 24.35 28.08
C SER A 366 6.86 24.91 26.65
N LEU A 367 7.79 25.81 26.28
CA LEU A 367 7.90 26.39 24.95
C LEU A 367 9.15 25.83 24.30
N ILE A 368 8.98 25.01 23.26
CA ILE A 368 10.11 24.46 22.53
C ILE A 368 10.76 25.60 21.71
N SER A 369 12.06 25.78 21.89
CA SER A 369 12.85 26.86 21.25
C SER A 369 12.74 26.87 19.71
N ASP A 370 12.78 28.08 19.10
CA ASP A 370 12.71 28.28 17.64
C ASP A 370 13.99 27.82 16.89
N ASN A 371 13.92 27.79 15.54
CA ASN A 371 15.02 27.49 14.60
C ASN A 371 15.56 26.05 14.63
N LEU A 372 14.71 25.11 15.00
CA LEU A 372 15.05 23.68 15.01
C LEU A 372 15.28 23.15 13.59
N GLN A 373 16.35 22.36 13.43
CA GLN A 373 16.68 21.61 12.22
C GLN A 373 16.80 20.13 12.57
N GLY A 374 16.26 19.26 11.71
CA GLY A 374 16.33 17.81 11.89
C GLY A 374 15.24 17.29 12.81
N ILE A 375 15.61 16.42 13.76
CA ILE A 375 14.68 15.72 14.66
C ILE A 375 14.86 16.24 16.09
N VAL A 376 13.78 16.58 16.76
CA VAL A 376 13.78 16.95 18.17
C VAL A 376 12.94 15.97 18.96
N TYR A 377 13.53 15.32 19.95
CA TYR A 377 12.81 14.56 20.98
C TYR A 377 12.52 15.48 22.16
N TYR A 378 11.25 15.54 22.57
CA TYR A 378 10.83 16.21 23.79
C TYR A 378 10.21 15.15 24.72
N LYS A 379 10.94 14.75 25.76
CA LYS A 379 10.59 13.64 26.65
C LYS A 379 10.11 14.18 28.01
N MET A 380 9.02 13.61 28.52
CA MET A 380 8.45 13.96 29.83
C MET A 380 8.33 12.74 30.74
N ASP A 381 8.54 12.94 32.03
CA ASP A 381 8.35 11.94 33.08
C ASP A 381 7.73 12.58 34.35
N ASN A 382 7.45 11.80 35.39
CA ASN A 382 6.79 12.29 36.60
C ASN A 382 7.49 13.46 37.32
N ASN A 383 8.82 13.57 37.21
CA ASN A 383 9.61 14.64 37.84
C ASN A 383 10.02 15.74 36.84
N ASP A 384 9.70 15.55 35.57
CA ASP A 384 10.06 16.43 34.46
C ASP A 384 8.88 16.54 33.49
N TRP A 385 7.90 17.37 33.86
CA TRP A 385 6.59 17.42 33.23
C TRP A 385 6.03 18.84 33.14
N VAL A 386 5.28 19.11 32.07
CA VAL A 386 4.47 20.31 31.89
C VAL A 386 3.05 19.95 31.42
N PRO A 387 2.02 20.71 31.81
CA PRO A 387 0.64 20.43 31.40
C PRO A 387 0.38 20.72 29.91
N GLU A 388 1.16 21.60 29.30
CA GLU A 388 0.98 22.01 27.92
C GLU A 388 2.33 22.33 27.28
N ILE A 389 2.52 21.88 26.03
CA ILE A 389 3.71 22.13 25.22
C ILE A 389 3.34 23.03 24.06
N THR A 390 4.10 24.09 23.83
CA THR A 390 3.96 24.95 22.65
C THR A 390 5.10 24.67 21.68
N LEU A 391 4.75 24.23 20.47
CA LEU A 391 5.71 24.06 19.38
C LEU A 391 6.24 25.42 18.90
N PRO A 392 7.46 25.52 18.35
CA PRO A 392 7.99 26.78 17.84
C PRO A 392 7.14 27.33 16.69
N SER A 393 7.17 28.64 16.48
CA SER A 393 6.38 29.27 15.42
C SER A 393 6.97 29.05 14.02
N THR A 394 8.27 28.77 13.96
CA THR A 394 9.00 28.56 12.71
C THR A 394 10.04 27.44 12.82
N ALA A 395 10.24 26.71 11.72
CA ALA A 395 11.31 25.75 11.55
C ALA A 395 11.71 25.64 10.06
N LYS A 396 12.75 24.85 9.78
CA LYS A 396 13.05 24.42 8.40
C LYS A 396 11.93 23.50 7.91
N ASP A 397 11.70 23.50 6.60
CA ASP A 397 10.77 22.55 5.99
C ASP A 397 11.17 21.11 6.33
N ASP A 398 10.17 20.26 6.55
CA ASP A 398 10.30 18.85 6.96
C ASP A 398 10.97 18.62 8.33
N SER A 399 11.25 19.65 9.14
CA SER A 399 11.70 19.46 10.52
C SER A 399 10.66 18.66 11.32
N ILE A 400 11.14 17.79 12.22
CA ILE A 400 10.31 16.87 13.00
C ILE A 400 10.46 17.14 14.50
N ILE A 401 9.34 17.13 15.23
CA ILE A 401 9.31 17.09 16.70
C ILE A 401 8.58 15.83 17.13
N ILE A 402 9.21 15.03 17.99
CA ILE A 402 8.68 13.82 18.60
C ILE A 402 8.48 14.09 20.08
N ILE A 403 7.24 14.06 20.55
CA ILE A 403 6.90 14.26 21.96
C ILE A 403 6.54 12.91 22.58
N ARG A 404 7.19 12.55 23.69
CA ARG A 404 6.94 11.32 24.45
C ARG A 404 6.66 11.63 25.91
N SER A 405 5.78 10.86 26.55
CA SER A 405 5.50 11.00 27.98
C SER A 405 5.42 9.65 28.67
N THR A 406 6.10 9.51 29.80
CA THR A 406 5.87 8.45 30.81
C THR A 406 5.27 9.03 32.10
N ALA A 407 4.92 10.32 32.10
CA ALA A 407 4.31 10.99 33.23
C ALA A 407 2.88 10.48 33.48
N SER A 408 2.52 10.33 34.74
CA SER A 408 1.19 9.90 35.19
C SER A 408 0.12 10.98 35.01
N ASN A 409 0.52 12.25 34.86
CA ASN A 409 -0.39 13.35 34.56
C ASN A 409 -0.44 13.58 33.05
N ASP A 410 -1.65 13.78 32.53
CA ASP A 410 -1.86 14.06 31.10
C ASP A 410 -1.33 15.46 30.74
N SER A 411 -0.66 15.57 29.58
CA SER A 411 -0.28 16.85 28.95
C SER A 411 -1.09 17.08 27.68
N LYS A 412 -0.87 18.21 27.01
CA LYS A 412 -1.37 18.46 25.65
C LYS A 412 -0.41 19.33 24.84
N VAL A 413 -0.59 19.37 23.53
CA VAL A 413 0.11 20.34 22.67
C VAL A 413 -0.81 21.52 22.37
N SER A 414 -0.31 22.74 22.58
CA SER A 414 -1.03 23.98 22.23
C SER A 414 -1.37 24.00 20.74
N ALA A 415 -2.55 24.50 20.42
CA ALA A 415 -3.04 24.62 19.05
C ALA A 415 -2.41 25.79 18.26
N ASP A 416 -1.71 26.72 18.91
CA ASP A 416 -1.32 28.02 18.32
C ASP A 416 -0.49 27.89 17.02
N ASN A 417 0.41 26.91 16.98
CA ASN A 417 1.32 26.70 15.85
C ASN A 417 1.01 25.41 15.05
N LEU A 418 -0.07 24.71 15.40
CA LEU A 418 -0.53 23.54 14.66
C LEU A 418 -1.25 23.96 13.38
N LEU A 419 -1.16 23.11 12.35
CA LEU A 419 -1.90 23.28 11.11
C LEU A 419 -3.41 23.22 11.35
N TYR A 420 -3.84 22.28 12.20
CA TYR A 420 -5.20 22.12 12.67
C TYR A 420 -5.21 21.84 14.17
N ALA A 421 -6.24 22.33 14.85
CA ALA A 421 -6.41 22.15 16.29
C ALA A 421 -7.03 20.77 16.60
N SER A 422 -6.30 19.70 16.29
CA SER A 422 -6.69 18.32 16.60
C SER A 422 -6.54 17.99 18.09
N THR A 423 -7.12 16.86 18.52
CA THR A 423 -6.96 16.37 19.89
C THR A 423 -5.55 15.83 20.11
N THR A 424 -4.78 16.49 20.98
CA THR A 424 -3.37 16.19 21.27
C THR A 424 -3.10 15.83 22.73
N THR A 425 -4.08 15.24 23.42
CA THR A 425 -3.91 14.81 24.82
C THR A 425 -2.85 13.71 24.90
N ILE A 426 -1.78 13.97 25.66
CA ILE A 426 -0.63 13.10 25.84
C ILE A 426 -0.77 12.40 27.20
N LYS A 427 -0.98 11.10 27.16
CA LYS A 427 -1.04 10.20 28.32
C LYS A 427 0.31 9.50 28.51
N SER A 428 0.47 8.83 29.66
CA SER A 428 1.60 7.94 29.90
C SER A 428 1.68 6.87 28.80
N GLY A 429 2.86 6.71 28.19
CA GLY A 429 3.14 5.79 27.09
C GLY A 429 2.88 6.36 25.69
N ASP A 430 2.31 7.57 25.58
CA ASP A 430 2.02 8.15 24.27
C ASP A 430 3.26 8.72 23.58
N GLN A 431 3.20 8.68 22.25
CA GLN A 431 4.05 9.47 21.38
C GLN A 431 3.22 10.25 20.36
N TYR A 432 3.58 11.52 20.15
CA TYR A 432 3.12 12.34 19.04
C TYR A 432 4.29 12.76 18.16
N VAL A 433 4.09 12.80 16.85
CA VAL A 433 5.08 13.27 15.87
C VAL A 433 4.50 14.42 15.08
N PHE A 434 5.19 15.55 15.05
CA PHE A 434 4.82 16.74 14.32
C PHE A 434 5.84 17.02 13.23
N LYS A 435 5.36 17.44 12.06
CA LYS A 435 6.18 17.80 10.90
C LYS A 435 5.91 19.25 10.52
N TYR A 436 6.96 20.05 10.38
CA TYR A 436 6.80 21.44 9.94
C TYR A 436 6.63 21.50 8.43
N LEU A 437 5.52 22.09 7.98
CA LEU A 437 5.24 22.32 6.56
C LEU A 437 5.47 23.79 6.24
N LYS A 438 6.60 24.10 5.59
CA LYS A 438 7.01 25.48 5.32
C LYS A 438 6.02 26.23 4.43
N GLY A 439 5.40 25.53 3.48
CA GLY A 439 4.36 26.09 2.61
C GLY A 439 3.15 26.65 3.37
N PHE A 440 2.85 26.10 4.55
CA PHE A 440 1.76 26.54 5.42
C PHE A 440 2.24 27.35 6.63
N ASN A 441 3.55 27.37 6.90
CA ASN A 441 4.16 27.91 8.13
C ASN A 441 3.49 27.39 9.41
N ARG A 442 3.27 26.07 9.46
CA ARG A 442 2.57 25.38 10.55
C ARG A 442 3.13 23.97 10.76
N TRP A 443 2.92 23.45 11.96
CA TRP A 443 3.20 22.06 12.31
C TRP A 443 2.00 21.16 12.02
N ALA A 444 2.14 20.22 11.09
CA ALA A 444 1.15 19.17 10.88
C ALA A 444 1.37 18.03 11.88
N LEU A 445 0.27 17.52 12.45
CA LEU A 445 0.31 16.28 13.23
C LEU A 445 0.51 15.11 12.26
N ASN A 446 1.71 14.52 12.30
CA ASN A 446 2.16 13.49 11.36
C ASN A 446 1.91 12.07 11.88
N SER A 447 1.99 11.87 13.19
CA SER A 447 1.60 10.62 13.84
C SER A 447 1.05 10.90 15.23
N SER A 448 0.01 10.17 15.60
CA SER A 448 -0.62 10.25 16.91
C SER A 448 -0.92 8.85 17.45
N PRO A 449 -1.08 8.68 18.78
CA PRO A 449 -1.51 7.41 19.35
C PRO A 449 -2.88 7.01 18.81
N ILE A 450 -3.03 5.73 18.44
CA ILE A 450 -4.32 5.17 18.04
C ILE A 450 -5.10 4.78 19.28
N ARG A 451 -6.29 5.34 19.45
CA ARG A 451 -7.22 4.96 20.52
C ARG A 451 -8.18 3.91 20.01
N ASN A 452 -8.02 2.68 20.48
CA ASN A 452 -9.01 1.63 20.25
C ASN A 452 -10.16 1.80 21.24
N VAL A 453 -11.37 1.87 20.72
CA VAL A 453 -12.59 2.10 21.49
C VAL A 453 -13.55 0.96 21.18
N GLU A 454 -14.05 0.33 22.24
CA GLU A 454 -15.18 -0.60 22.14
C GLU A 454 -16.50 0.18 22.14
N VAL A 455 -17.50 -0.36 21.45
CA VAL A 455 -18.82 0.27 21.40
C VAL A 455 -19.53 0.08 22.74
N ASP A 456 -19.76 1.18 23.46
CA ASP A 456 -20.58 1.18 24.68
C ASP A 456 -22.06 0.99 24.32
N ILE A 457 -22.63 -0.16 24.69
CA ILE A 457 -24.04 -0.51 24.43
C ILE A 457 -25.04 0.41 25.15
N SER A 458 -24.61 1.19 26.15
CA SER A 458 -25.47 2.07 26.93
C SER A 458 -25.56 3.52 26.38
N SER A 459 -24.62 3.93 25.52
CA SER A 459 -24.57 5.27 24.93
C SER A 459 -25.24 5.33 23.56
N SER A 460 -25.96 6.40 23.25
CA SER A 460 -26.53 6.61 21.90
C SER A 460 -25.50 7.05 20.85
N GLU A 461 -24.35 7.56 21.27
CA GLU A 461 -23.28 8.06 20.39
C GLU A 461 -21.95 7.40 20.76
N LEU A 462 -21.03 7.32 19.78
CA LEU A 462 -19.64 6.95 20.03
C LEU A 462 -18.96 8.03 20.89
N PRO A 463 -17.95 7.67 21.69
CA PRO A 463 -17.28 8.64 22.55
C PRO A 463 -16.47 9.65 21.72
N THR A 464 -16.33 10.86 22.26
CA THR A 464 -15.45 11.87 21.67
C THR A 464 -14.00 11.38 21.70
N PRO A 465 -13.23 11.56 20.61
CA PRO A 465 -11.81 11.22 20.55
C PRO A 465 -11.00 11.80 21.70
N THR A 466 -10.02 11.03 22.18
CA THR A 466 -9.02 11.47 23.19
C THR A 466 -7.60 11.56 22.63
N ALA A 467 -7.45 11.30 21.34
CA ALA A 467 -6.29 11.57 20.49
C ALA A 467 -6.83 11.86 19.08
N GLN A 468 -5.99 12.32 18.16
CA GLN A 468 -6.42 12.57 16.79
C GLN A 468 -6.98 11.31 16.13
N THR A 469 -6.37 10.13 16.29
CA THR A 469 -6.85 8.90 15.64
C THR A 469 -7.60 8.00 16.63
N THR A 470 -8.86 7.68 16.31
CA THR A 470 -9.69 6.72 17.04
C THR A 470 -10.15 5.60 16.11
N VAL A 471 -10.01 4.35 16.55
CA VAL A 471 -10.51 3.16 15.84
C VAL A 471 -11.60 2.51 16.69
N VAL A 472 -12.75 2.27 16.07
CA VAL A 472 -13.87 1.57 16.68
C VAL A 472 -14.08 0.26 15.93
N THR A 473 -13.98 -0.85 16.65
CA THR A 473 -14.18 -2.19 16.07
C THR A 473 -15.46 -2.79 16.61
N LEU A 474 -16.40 -3.11 15.72
CA LEU A 474 -17.60 -3.87 16.03
C LEU A 474 -17.28 -5.37 15.98
N THR A 475 -17.55 -6.06 17.08
CA THR A 475 -17.41 -7.51 17.22
C THR A 475 -18.75 -8.11 17.65
N ASP A 476 -18.90 -9.43 17.59
CA ASP A 476 -20.14 -10.09 18.04
C ASP A 476 -20.53 -9.73 19.49
N SER A 477 -19.55 -9.56 20.38
CA SER A 477 -19.79 -9.21 21.79
C SER A 477 -20.10 -7.72 22.01
N HIS A 478 -19.74 -6.86 21.07
CA HIS A 478 -19.86 -5.41 21.15
C HIS A 478 -20.57 -4.82 19.91
N TRP A 479 -21.49 -5.58 19.33
CA TRP A 479 -22.26 -5.17 18.16
C TRP A 479 -23.43 -4.28 18.53
N ARG A 480 -23.78 -3.35 17.62
CA ARG A 480 -25.03 -2.61 17.65
C ARG A 480 -25.62 -2.49 16.25
N GLU A 481 -26.95 -2.51 16.18
CA GLU A 481 -27.69 -2.27 14.94
C GLU A 481 -27.40 -0.89 14.36
N LYS A 482 -27.19 0.13 15.22
CA LYS A 482 -26.92 1.50 14.79
C LYS A 482 -25.80 2.15 15.59
N VAL A 483 -24.87 2.80 14.88
CA VAL A 483 -23.80 3.63 15.48
C VAL A 483 -23.91 5.07 14.99
N LYS A 484 -23.50 6.01 15.84
CA LYS A 484 -23.56 7.44 15.53
C LYS A 484 -22.25 8.10 15.94
N LEU A 485 -21.58 8.74 14.99
CA LEU A 485 -20.37 9.53 15.25
C LEU A 485 -20.69 10.68 16.21
N PRO A 486 -19.74 11.15 17.05
CA PRO A 486 -19.97 12.27 17.96
C PRO A 486 -20.42 13.53 17.23
N ALA A 487 -21.33 14.31 17.80
CA ALA A 487 -21.77 15.56 17.18
C ALA A 487 -20.66 16.63 17.07
N LYS A 488 -19.64 16.55 17.94
CA LYS A 488 -18.51 17.47 17.99
C LYS A 488 -17.20 16.72 18.23
N SER A 489 -16.13 17.19 17.62
CA SER A 489 -14.75 16.76 17.86
C SER A 489 -13.80 17.96 17.71
N ALA A 490 -12.51 17.75 17.99
CA ALA A 490 -11.48 18.71 17.61
C ALA A 490 -11.21 18.63 16.09
N ASP A 491 -10.57 19.65 15.54
CA ASP A 491 -10.43 19.79 14.10
C ASP A 491 -9.45 18.76 13.52
N ARG A 492 -9.83 18.08 12.44
CA ARG A 492 -9.08 16.96 11.81
C ARG A 492 -8.84 15.76 12.73
N ASP A 493 -9.64 15.61 13.80
CA ASP A 493 -9.77 14.31 14.46
C ASP A 493 -10.29 13.29 13.46
N LYS A 494 -9.77 12.06 13.55
CA LYS A 494 -10.00 10.93 12.66
C LYS A 494 -10.76 9.84 13.41
N MET A 495 -11.78 9.28 12.77
CA MET A 495 -12.48 8.11 13.27
C MET A 495 -12.57 7.05 12.18
N THR A 496 -12.11 5.85 12.52
CA THR A 496 -12.20 4.66 11.69
C THR A 496 -13.22 3.71 12.32
N LEU A 497 -14.22 3.29 11.55
CA LEU A 497 -15.20 2.27 11.97
C LEU A 497 -14.92 0.97 11.21
N LYS A 498 -14.69 -0.13 11.91
CA LYS A 498 -14.47 -1.47 11.33
C LYS A 498 -15.48 -2.48 11.86
N SER A 499 -15.85 -3.48 11.08
CA SER A 499 -16.67 -4.61 11.55
C SER A 499 -15.99 -5.94 11.33
N LEU A 500 -16.01 -6.77 12.38
CA LEU A 500 -15.57 -8.16 12.40
C LEU A 500 -16.74 -9.11 12.71
N THR A 501 -17.97 -8.63 12.60
CA THR A 501 -19.19 -9.41 12.88
C THR A 501 -20.03 -9.53 11.62
N ASP A 502 -20.68 -10.68 11.47
CA ASP A 502 -21.60 -10.96 10.36
C ASP A 502 -22.89 -10.12 10.42
N ALA A 503 -23.18 -9.51 11.58
CA ALA A 503 -24.32 -8.63 11.72
C ALA A 503 -24.04 -7.24 11.12
N VAL A 504 -24.92 -6.80 10.23
CA VAL A 504 -24.81 -5.48 9.59
C VAL A 504 -25.13 -4.36 10.59
N THR A 505 -24.29 -3.33 10.61
CA THR A 505 -24.50 -2.11 11.41
C THR A 505 -24.83 -0.93 10.51
N LEU A 506 -25.89 -0.19 10.84
CA LEU A 506 -26.25 1.08 10.20
C LEU A 506 -25.44 2.23 10.81
N ILE A 507 -24.87 3.09 9.97
CA ILE A 507 -24.18 4.30 10.40
C ILE A 507 -25.15 5.48 10.30
N ASP A 508 -25.39 6.15 11.42
CA ASP A 508 -26.21 7.36 11.48
C ASP A 508 -25.55 8.52 10.73
N THR A 509 -26.27 9.07 9.76
CA THR A 509 -25.79 10.10 8.84
C THR A 509 -25.90 11.52 9.40
N ALA A 510 -26.56 11.74 10.55
CA ALA A 510 -26.91 13.07 11.03
C ALA A 510 -25.69 13.97 11.31
N ASN A 511 -24.53 13.38 11.60
CA ASN A 511 -23.29 14.11 11.90
C ASN A 511 -22.27 14.06 10.75
N ILE A 512 -22.62 13.49 9.60
CA ILE A 512 -21.74 13.27 8.46
C ILE A 512 -22.14 14.21 7.31
N ASN A 513 -21.14 14.68 6.55
CA ASN A 513 -21.35 15.50 5.37
C ASN A 513 -21.48 14.63 4.11
N ASN A 514 -22.54 14.83 3.30
CA ASN A 514 -22.79 14.12 2.04
C ASN A 514 -22.67 12.59 2.14
N SER A 515 -23.25 12.00 3.19
CA SER A 515 -23.01 10.61 3.58
C SER A 515 -23.56 9.57 2.60
N GLY A 516 -24.73 9.82 1.99
CA GLY A 516 -25.52 8.76 1.37
C GLY A 516 -25.87 7.64 2.35
N SER A 517 -26.29 6.50 1.80
CA SER A 517 -26.59 5.27 2.53
C SER A 517 -25.30 4.68 3.09
N MET A 518 -25.30 4.29 4.36
CA MET A 518 -24.11 3.78 5.03
C MET A 518 -24.45 2.63 5.97
N SER A 519 -24.12 1.42 5.55
CA SER A 519 -24.07 0.24 6.40
C SER A 519 -22.65 -0.35 6.39
N LEU A 520 -22.35 -1.06 7.47
CA LEU A 520 -21.05 -1.60 7.78
C LEU A 520 -21.21 -3.10 8.05
N SER A 521 -20.73 -3.90 7.09
CA SER A 521 -20.76 -5.36 7.10
C SER A 521 -19.40 -5.94 7.50
N ASN A 522 -19.34 -7.26 7.74
CA ASN A 522 -18.10 -7.96 8.08
C ASN A 522 -16.97 -7.63 7.08
N GLY A 523 -15.79 -7.29 7.59
CA GLY A 523 -14.60 -6.96 6.81
C GLY A 523 -14.58 -5.56 6.19
N GLN A 524 -15.64 -4.76 6.36
CA GLN A 524 -15.70 -3.39 5.83
C GLN A 524 -15.12 -2.36 6.82
N GLN A 525 -14.75 -1.19 6.28
CA GLN A 525 -14.21 -0.06 7.03
C GLN A 525 -14.71 1.27 6.45
N TYR A 526 -14.96 2.26 7.32
CA TYR A 526 -15.18 3.65 6.92
C TYR A 526 -14.23 4.58 7.68
N ASP A 527 -13.70 5.59 6.99
CA ASP A 527 -12.80 6.58 7.55
C ASP A 527 -13.36 7.99 7.44
N PHE A 528 -13.28 8.73 8.55
CA PHE A 528 -13.84 10.07 8.67
C PHE A 528 -12.86 11.06 9.27
N PHE A 529 -12.89 12.31 8.81
CA PHE A 529 -12.28 13.47 9.48
C PHE A 529 -13.35 14.42 10.02
N TYR A 530 -13.19 14.91 11.23
CA TYR A 530 -14.03 16.01 11.71
C TYR A 530 -13.53 17.34 11.13
N ILE A 531 -14.39 18.05 10.41
CA ILE A 531 -14.07 19.36 9.85
C ILE A 531 -14.76 20.42 10.71
N ALA A 532 -14.00 21.08 11.58
CA ALA A 532 -14.55 21.99 12.58
C ALA A 532 -15.29 23.19 11.95
N GLU A 533 -14.79 23.71 10.82
CA GLU A 533 -15.45 24.81 10.11
C GLU A 533 -16.83 24.43 9.51
N LYS A 534 -17.06 23.13 9.27
CA LYS A 534 -18.34 22.57 8.79
C LYS A 534 -19.19 22.00 9.93
N GLY A 535 -18.60 21.75 11.10
CA GLY A 535 -19.28 21.12 12.24
C GLY A 535 -19.75 19.69 11.97
N LYS A 536 -19.09 18.97 11.06
CA LYS A 536 -19.50 17.66 10.54
C LYS A 536 -18.28 16.77 10.33
N TRP A 537 -18.51 15.46 10.38
CA TRP A 537 -17.57 14.45 9.90
C TRP A 537 -17.62 14.38 8.38
N GLN A 538 -16.49 14.59 7.74
CA GLN A 538 -16.28 14.38 6.32
C GLN A 538 -15.89 12.91 6.10
N LEU A 539 -16.63 12.21 5.25
CA LEU A 539 -16.22 10.89 4.76
C LEU A 539 -14.96 11.04 3.90
N ILE A 540 -13.93 10.25 4.22
CA ILE A 540 -12.63 10.20 3.53
C ILE A 540 -12.52 8.92 2.70
N ASP A 541 -12.89 7.78 3.29
CA ASP A 541 -12.90 6.50 2.61
C ASP A 541 -14.12 5.65 3.02
N SER A 542 -14.62 4.87 2.07
CA SER A 542 -15.78 3.99 2.23
C SER A 542 -15.74 2.83 1.25
N PRO A 543 -16.34 1.68 1.61
CA PRO A 543 -16.55 0.59 0.66
C PRO A 543 -17.45 1.04 -0.49
N ASP A 544 -17.15 0.53 -1.67
CA ASP A 544 -18.05 0.55 -2.82
C ASP A 544 -18.81 -0.77 -2.92
N THR A 545 -20.06 -0.71 -3.38
CA THR A 545 -20.81 -1.90 -3.82
C THR A 545 -20.63 -2.07 -5.33
N PHE A 546 -20.33 -3.28 -5.80
CA PHE A 546 -20.14 -3.57 -7.22
C PHE A 546 -21.18 -4.55 -7.73
N TYR A 547 -21.67 -4.30 -8.95
CA TYR A 547 -22.53 -5.22 -9.69
C TYR A 547 -22.10 -5.31 -11.14
N GLU A 548 -22.16 -6.50 -11.71
CA GLU A 548 -22.34 -6.64 -13.15
C GLU A 548 -23.83 -6.45 -13.47
N ALA A 549 -24.13 -5.77 -14.58
CA ALA A 549 -25.52 -5.40 -14.88
C ALA A 549 -26.48 -6.60 -15.00
N GLN A 550 -25.98 -7.77 -15.45
CA GLN A 550 -26.75 -9.01 -15.52
C GLN A 550 -27.14 -9.59 -14.16
N ASP A 551 -26.36 -9.30 -13.11
CA ASP A 551 -26.59 -9.84 -11.77
C ASP A 551 -27.71 -9.08 -11.04
N ILE A 552 -28.13 -7.95 -11.61
CA ILE A 552 -29.23 -7.13 -11.12
C ILE A 552 -30.56 -7.74 -11.59
N ILE A 553 -31.24 -8.40 -10.66
CA ILE A 553 -32.52 -9.10 -10.90
C ILE A 553 -33.55 -8.13 -11.47
N ASP A 554 -34.10 -8.47 -12.65
CA ASP A 554 -35.04 -7.65 -13.42
C ASP A 554 -34.58 -6.19 -13.67
N GLY A 555 -33.27 -5.93 -13.58
CA GLY A 555 -32.70 -4.59 -13.69
C GLY A 555 -33.00 -3.67 -12.49
N LYS A 556 -33.63 -4.18 -11.44
CA LYS A 556 -33.96 -3.39 -10.24
C LYS A 556 -32.76 -3.34 -9.32
N ILE A 557 -32.11 -2.18 -9.26
CA ILE A 557 -30.96 -1.97 -8.39
C ILE A 557 -31.44 -2.10 -6.94
N PRO A 558 -30.78 -2.94 -6.12
CA PRO A 558 -31.15 -3.11 -4.71
C PRO A 558 -31.05 -1.81 -3.91
N GLU A 559 -31.64 -1.80 -2.72
CA GLU A 559 -31.42 -0.73 -1.75
C GLU A 559 -29.92 -0.58 -1.45
N LEU A 560 -29.43 0.66 -1.51
CA LEU A 560 -28.02 0.94 -1.44
C LEU A 560 -27.51 0.76 -0.01
N GLN A 561 -26.43 -0.01 0.13
CA GLN A 561 -25.80 -0.30 1.41
C GLN A 561 -24.60 0.60 1.68
N THR A 562 -23.97 1.11 0.63
CA THR A 562 -22.80 1.97 0.73
C THR A 562 -23.07 3.31 0.02
N PRO A 563 -22.26 4.35 0.29
CA PRO A 563 -22.47 5.68 -0.30
C PRO A 563 -22.43 5.66 -1.83
N ARG A 564 -21.65 4.74 -2.39
CA ARG A 564 -21.45 4.56 -3.82
C ARG A 564 -21.61 3.10 -4.24
N THR A 565 -22.42 2.91 -5.28
CA THR A 565 -22.57 1.65 -6.01
C THR A 565 -22.07 1.83 -7.43
N VAL A 566 -21.28 0.88 -7.92
CA VAL A 566 -20.73 0.85 -9.28
C VAL A 566 -21.36 -0.33 -10.02
N ILE A 567 -21.87 -0.05 -11.22
CA ILE A 567 -22.49 -1.05 -12.10
C ILE A 567 -21.70 -1.06 -13.40
N ASN A 568 -21.14 -2.21 -13.74
CA ASN A 568 -20.46 -2.42 -15.01
C ASN A 568 -21.38 -3.15 -15.97
N ALA A 569 -21.41 -2.70 -17.23
CA ALA A 569 -22.17 -3.31 -18.28
C ALA A 569 -21.33 -3.43 -19.55
N ALA A 570 -21.41 -4.56 -20.21
CA ALA A 570 -20.76 -4.92 -21.45
C ALA A 570 -21.67 -5.89 -22.23
N ASN A 571 -21.26 -6.32 -23.42
CA ASN A 571 -22.09 -7.21 -24.25
C ASN A 571 -22.40 -8.55 -23.56
N GLY A 572 -21.48 -9.08 -22.75
CA GLY A 572 -21.61 -10.39 -22.10
C GLY A 572 -22.53 -10.42 -20.88
N ASN A 573 -22.81 -9.26 -20.29
CA ASN A 573 -23.53 -9.06 -19.03
C ASN A 573 -24.57 -7.92 -19.14
N TYR A 574 -25.10 -7.72 -20.34
CA TYR A 574 -25.97 -6.60 -20.67
C TYR A 574 -27.35 -6.70 -20.00
N GLN A 575 -27.86 -5.56 -19.54
CA GLN A 575 -29.23 -5.38 -19.07
C GLN A 575 -29.85 -4.15 -19.76
N PRO A 576 -30.96 -4.26 -20.50
CA PRO A 576 -31.52 -3.15 -21.28
C PRO A 576 -32.17 -2.04 -20.45
N ASN A 577 -32.60 -2.36 -19.23
CA ASN A 577 -33.23 -1.39 -18.32
C ASN A 577 -32.64 -1.54 -16.93
N LEU A 578 -32.27 -0.44 -16.31
CA LEU A 578 -31.90 -0.34 -14.91
C LEU A 578 -32.87 0.60 -14.20
N TYR A 579 -33.35 0.21 -13.03
CA TYR A 579 -34.28 0.98 -12.21
C TYR A 579 -33.56 1.37 -10.91
N LEU A 580 -33.31 2.68 -10.73
CA LEU A 580 -32.74 3.18 -9.49
C LEU A 580 -33.75 2.99 -8.34
N PRO A 581 -33.29 2.64 -7.13
CA PRO A 581 -34.18 2.38 -5.99
C PRO A 581 -34.86 3.68 -5.53
N ALA A 582 -36.12 3.60 -5.14
CA ALA A 582 -36.86 4.74 -4.60
C ALA A 582 -36.45 5.04 -3.14
N ALA A 583 -36.71 6.28 -2.68
CA ALA A 583 -36.59 6.70 -1.28
C ALA A 583 -35.22 6.39 -0.64
N GLN A 584 -34.17 6.98 -1.20
CA GLN A 584 -32.78 6.78 -0.74
C GLN A 584 -32.28 7.97 0.08
N GLU A 585 -31.24 7.73 0.87
CA GLU A 585 -30.58 8.76 1.67
C GLU A 585 -29.90 9.82 0.77
N PRO A 586 -30.04 11.12 1.09
CA PRO A 586 -29.35 12.18 0.37
C PRO A 586 -27.84 11.95 0.29
N GLY A 587 -27.28 12.14 -0.90
CA GLY A 587 -25.87 11.88 -1.17
C GLY A 587 -25.55 10.49 -1.73
N SER A 588 -26.48 9.52 -1.64
CA SER A 588 -26.30 8.20 -2.24
C SER A 588 -26.06 8.29 -3.73
N ARG A 589 -25.15 7.45 -4.24
CA ARG A 589 -24.63 7.59 -5.60
C ARG A 589 -24.53 6.25 -6.33
N VAL A 590 -24.95 6.24 -7.59
CA VAL A 590 -24.79 5.09 -8.49
C VAL A 590 -23.99 5.52 -9.71
N VAL A 591 -22.88 4.83 -9.98
CA VAL A 591 -22.06 4.99 -11.18
C VAL A 591 -22.32 3.82 -12.11
N ILE A 592 -22.61 4.09 -13.38
CA ILE A 592 -22.83 3.09 -14.40
C ILE A 592 -21.78 3.29 -15.49
N ASN A 593 -20.95 2.26 -15.69
CA ASN A 593 -19.98 2.20 -16.78
C ASN A 593 -20.52 1.25 -17.86
N SER A 594 -20.61 1.71 -19.10
CA SER A 594 -21.15 0.89 -20.19
C SER A 594 -20.16 0.74 -21.33
N GLU A 595 -19.69 -0.48 -21.55
CA GLU A 595 -18.98 -0.94 -22.76
C GLU A 595 -19.90 -1.76 -23.67
N ALA A 596 -21.20 -1.81 -23.37
CA ALA A 596 -22.18 -2.52 -24.17
C ALA A 596 -22.43 -1.79 -25.50
N GLU A 597 -22.60 -2.53 -26.60
CA GLU A 597 -22.92 -1.96 -27.91
C GLU A 597 -24.33 -1.34 -27.95
N LEU A 598 -25.25 -1.89 -27.15
CA LEU A 598 -26.63 -1.42 -27.07
C LEU A 598 -26.81 -0.46 -25.89
N GLU A 599 -27.66 0.55 -26.09
CA GLU A 599 -27.96 1.54 -25.05
C GLU A 599 -28.76 0.95 -23.88
N ILE A 600 -28.39 1.35 -22.68
CA ILE A 600 -29.10 1.00 -21.44
C ILE A 600 -30.05 2.14 -21.08
N SER A 601 -31.30 1.80 -20.76
CA SER A 601 -32.28 2.75 -20.23
C SER A 601 -32.19 2.78 -18.71
N VAL A 602 -31.94 3.94 -18.11
CA VAL A 602 -31.91 4.11 -16.65
C VAL A 602 -33.12 4.91 -16.22
N LEU A 603 -34.01 4.27 -15.47
CA LEU A 603 -35.19 4.89 -14.89
C LEU A 603 -34.85 5.38 -13.47
N ALA A 604 -35.03 6.68 -13.28
CA ALA A 604 -34.70 7.41 -12.08
C ALA A 604 -35.91 8.29 -11.73
N ASP A 605 -36.70 7.87 -10.74
CA ASP A 605 -37.99 8.47 -10.40
C ASP A 605 -38.91 8.58 -11.62
N ASN A 606 -39.17 9.81 -12.10
CA ASN A 606 -40.02 10.08 -13.28
C ASN A 606 -39.22 10.33 -14.57
N SER A 607 -37.89 10.17 -14.53
CA SER A 607 -36.99 10.43 -15.66
C SER A 607 -36.45 9.12 -16.25
N ASN A 608 -36.19 9.13 -17.55
CA ASN A 608 -35.57 8.02 -18.27
C ASN A 608 -34.33 8.55 -19.02
N TYR A 609 -33.17 8.03 -18.67
CA TYR A 609 -31.89 8.39 -19.23
C TYR A 609 -31.37 7.26 -20.12
N LYS A 610 -30.59 7.62 -21.15
CA LYS A 610 -29.89 6.67 -21.99
C LYS A 610 -28.41 6.72 -21.68
N ILE A 611 -27.82 5.54 -21.56
CA ILE A 611 -26.38 5.35 -21.42
C ILE A 611 -25.92 4.55 -22.64
N SER A 612 -25.04 5.15 -23.43
CA SER A 612 -24.48 4.51 -24.63
C SER A 612 -23.12 3.88 -24.35
N ASN A 613 -22.60 3.13 -25.33
CA ASN A 613 -21.25 2.57 -25.32
C ASN A 613 -20.17 3.62 -24.98
N GLY A 614 -19.22 3.25 -24.13
CA GLY A 614 -18.09 4.06 -23.66
C GLY A 614 -18.45 5.15 -22.66
N GLU A 615 -19.71 5.25 -22.20
CA GLU A 615 -20.10 6.24 -21.18
C GLU A 615 -19.88 5.73 -19.76
N ALA A 616 -19.38 6.64 -18.91
CA ALA A 616 -19.39 6.52 -17.46
C ALA A 616 -20.30 7.61 -16.88
N VAL A 617 -21.43 7.21 -16.29
CA VAL A 617 -22.47 8.14 -15.83
C VAL A 617 -22.74 7.94 -14.35
N ALA A 618 -22.77 9.02 -13.59
CA ALA A 618 -23.19 9.01 -12.19
C ALA A 618 -24.58 9.62 -11.99
N PHE A 619 -25.36 8.99 -11.12
CA PHE A 619 -26.60 9.49 -10.56
C PHE A 619 -26.40 9.71 -9.07
N LYS A 620 -26.97 10.79 -8.53
CA LYS A 620 -26.86 11.14 -7.12
C LYS A 620 -28.21 11.59 -6.57
N VAL A 621 -28.51 11.17 -5.34
CA VAL A 621 -29.71 11.56 -4.61
C VAL A 621 -29.53 12.96 -4.02
N ASP A 622 -30.49 13.85 -4.27
CA ASP A 622 -30.52 15.20 -3.71
C ASP A 622 -31.08 15.26 -2.28
N GLU A 623 -31.10 16.46 -1.69
CA GLU A 623 -31.63 16.69 -0.34
C GLU A 623 -33.15 16.41 -0.22
N GLN A 624 -33.87 16.35 -1.34
CA GLN A 624 -35.28 16.02 -1.39
C GLN A 624 -35.53 14.51 -1.60
N GLY A 625 -34.46 13.70 -1.70
CA GLY A 625 -34.53 12.26 -1.90
C GLY A 625 -34.76 11.83 -3.35
N ASN A 626 -34.56 12.71 -4.34
CA ASN A 626 -34.74 12.39 -5.76
C ASN A 626 -33.40 12.15 -6.45
N TRP A 627 -33.42 11.25 -7.45
CA TRP A 627 -32.27 10.95 -8.29
C TRP A 627 -32.07 12.00 -9.37
N ASN A 628 -30.84 12.53 -9.44
CA ASN A 628 -30.41 13.41 -10.50
C ASN A 628 -29.20 12.81 -11.21
N ARG A 629 -29.15 12.95 -12.54
CA ARG A 629 -27.91 12.67 -13.30
C ARG A 629 -26.88 13.72 -12.91
N GLU A 630 -25.82 13.29 -12.22
CA GLU A 630 -24.76 14.17 -11.72
C GLU A 630 -23.78 14.55 -12.84
N THR A 631 -23.51 13.62 -13.76
CA THR A 631 -22.48 13.80 -14.80
C THR A 631 -23.06 14.07 -16.18
N VAL A 632 -22.45 15.00 -16.92
CA VAL A 632 -22.59 15.10 -18.39
C VAL A 632 -21.45 14.37 -19.10
N THR A 633 -21.68 13.97 -20.35
CA THR A 633 -20.67 13.28 -21.18
C THR A 633 -20.05 14.29 -22.14
N ILE A 634 -18.73 14.33 -22.25
CA ILE A 634 -18.03 15.10 -23.28
C ILE A 634 -17.33 14.13 -24.23
N ASP A 635 -17.71 14.17 -25.51
CA ASP A 635 -17.20 13.24 -26.50
C ASP A 635 -15.83 13.67 -27.05
N LEU A 636 -14.85 12.78 -27.01
CA LEU A 636 -13.50 13.02 -27.48
C LEU A 636 -13.15 12.16 -28.70
N LEU A 637 -12.57 12.83 -29.69
CA LEU A 637 -11.79 12.20 -30.76
C LEU A 637 -10.31 12.21 -30.36
N LEU A 638 -9.76 11.02 -30.12
CA LEU A 638 -8.34 10.85 -29.83
C LEU A 638 -7.55 10.64 -31.13
N LEU A 639 -6.48 11.40 -31.30
CA LEU A 639 -5.61 11.38 -32.46
C LEU A 639 -4.18 11.07 -32.04
N TYR A 640 -3.45 10.32 -32.86
CA TYR A 640 -2.00 10.18 -32.73
C TYR A 640 -1.31 10.35 -34.08
N SER A 641 -0.08 10.85 -34.08
CA SER A 641 0.70 10.95 -35.32
C SER A 641 1.21 9.60 -35.81
N ASP A 642 1.35 9.47 -37.11
CA ASP A 642 2.17 8.44 -37.76
C ASP A 642 3.60 8.38 -37.23
N LYS A 643 4.26 9.51 -37.02
CA LYS A 643 5.61 9.55 -36.43
C LYS A 643 5.68 8.97 -35.02
N ALA A 644 4.64 9.19 -34.21
CA ALA A 644 4.56 8.59 -32.87
C ALA A 644 4.31 7.09 -32.94
N ALA A 645 3.44 6.64 -33.84
CA ALA A 645 3.21 5.22 -34.11
C ALA A 645 4.46 4.52 -34.65
N ASP A 646 5.24 5.15 -35.52
CA ASP A 646 6.50 4.61 -36.04
C ASP A 646 7.54 4.44 -34.93
N ARG A 647 7.55 5.33 -33.93
CA ARG A 647 8.51 5.31 -32.83
C ARG A 647 8.15 4.30 -31.74
N LEU A 648 6.87 4.14 -31.41
CA LEU A 648 6.41 3.28 -30.31
C LEU A 648 5.81 1.94 -30.78
N GLY A 649 5.38 1.86 -32.04
CA GLY A 649 4.42 0.86 -32.52
C GLY A 649 2.98 1.37 -32.37
N GLU A 650 2.12 1.08 -33.36
CA GLU A 650 0.73 1.55 -33.40
C GLU A 650 -0.06 1.09 -32.16
N ASP A 651 0.04 -0.18 -31.80
CA ASP A 651 -0.66 -0.74 -30.63
C ASP A 651 -0.23 -0.06 -29.32
N ALA A 652 1.08 0.14 -29.13
CA ALA A 652 1.61 0.81 -27.93
C ALA A 652 1.13 2.27 -27.87
N MET A 653 1.12 2.98 -29.00
CA MET A 653 0.61 4.35 -29.08
C MET A 653 -0.89 4.43 -28.75
N ARG A 654 -1.69 3.52 -29.28
CA ARG A 654 -3.12 3.42 -28.97
C ARG A 654 -3.34 3.19 -27.48
N LYS A 655 -2.66 2.19 -26.88
CA LYS A 655 -2.80 1.88 -25.45
C LYS A 655 -2.37 3.05 -24.56
N ARG A 656 -1.30 3.77 -24.94
CA ARG A 656 -0.83 4.98 -24.26
C ARG A 656 -1.89 6.10 -24.24
N LEU A 657 -2.59 6.34 -25.35
CA LEU A 657 -3.69 7.30 -25.39
C LEU A 657 -4.84 6.89 -24.47
N ILE A 658 -5.19 5.60 -24.44
CA ILE A 658 -6.21 5.06 -23.54
C ILE A 658 -5.80 5.24 -22.07
N GLU A 659 -4.54 5.00 -21.73
CA GLU A 659 -4.02 5.23 -20.37
C GLU A 659 -4.19 6.70 -19.96
N GLY A 660 -3.78 7.65 -20.79
CA GLY A 660 -3.97 9.08 -20.53
C GLY A 660 -5.44 9.46 -20.34
N PHE A 661 -6.34 8.84 -21.11
CA PHE A 661 -7.79 9.02 -20.98
C PHE A 661 -8.34 8.48 -19.65
N ILE A 662 -7.96 7.26 -19.26
CA ILE A 662 -8.37 6.64 -18.00
C ILE A 662 -7.92 7.52 -16.82
N LEU A 663 -6.65 7.92 -16.79
CA LEU A 663 -6.09 8.79 -15.74
C LEU A 663 -6.78 10.15 -15.68
N THR A 664 -7.30 10.64 -16.82
CA THR A 664 -8.07 11.88 -16.87
C THR A 664 -9.44 11.71 -16.22
N ASN A 665 -10.19 10.66 -16.58
CA ASN A 665 -11.50 10.39 -16.00
C ASN A 665 -11.42 10.02 -14.52
N GLU A 666 -10.38 9.30 -14.10
CA GLU A 666 -10.08 9.03 -12.70
C GLU A 666 -9.89 10.35 -11.92
N ALA A 667 -9.06 11.25 -12.44
CA ALA A 667 -8.87 12.55 -11.81
C ALA A 667 -10.16 13.38 -11.72
N LEU A 668 -11.00 13.33 -12.75
CA LEU A 668 -12.31 13.97 -12.78
C LEU A 668 -13.26 13.40 -11.70
N GLU A 669 -13.27 12.08 -11.51
CA GLU A 669 -14.03 11.37 -10.47
C GLU A 669 -13.51 11.72 -9.07
N ASN A 670 -12.21 11.58 -8.83
CA ASN A 670 -11.55 11.89 -7.58
C ASN A 670 -11.87 13.33 -7.12
N SER A 671 -11.87 14.27 -8.06
CA SER A 671 -12.12 15.69 -7.80
C SER A 671 -13.61 16.03 -7.62
N GLY A 672 -14.54 15.12 -7.92
CA GLY A 672 -15.98 15.40 -7.86
C GLY A 672 -16.49 16.31 -8.97
N THR A 673 -15.88 16.27 -10.15
CA THR A 673 -16.39 17.02 -11.31
C THR A 673 -17.68 16.38 -11.86
N ASN A 674 -18.54 17.22 -12.44
CA ASN A 674 -19.86 16.85 -12.94
C ASN A 674 -19.84 16.36 -14.41
N PHE A 675 -18.72 15.84 -14.90
CA PHE A 675 -18.64 15.34 -16.27
C PHE A 675 -17.55 14.29 -16.46
N ARG A 676 -17.74 13.39 -17.42
CA ARG A 676 -16.73 12.43 -17.85
C ARG A 676 -16.50 12.56 -19.35
N TYR A 677 -15.29 12.26 -19.78
CA TYR A 677 -15.01 12.13 -21.20
C TYR A 677 -15.41 10.74 -21.69
N ARG A 678 -15.88 10.65 -22.93
CA ARG A 678 -16.09 9.39 -23.66
C ARG A 678 -15.27 9.39 -24.95
N ILE A 679 -14.61 8.29 -25.27
CA ILE A 679 -13.93 8.15 -26.56
C ILE A 679 -14.97 7.76 -27.62
N VAL A 680 -15.19 8.61 -28.60
CA VAL A 680 -16.05 8.30 -29.77
C VAL A 680 -15.24 7.94 -31.01
N GLY A 681 -13.92 8.14 -30.97
CA GLY A 681 -13.02 7.67 -32.00
C GLY A 681 -11.56 7.76 -31.60
N LEU A 682 -10.78 6.84 -32.14
CA LEU A 682 -9.32 6.81 -32.04
C LEU A 682 -8.77 6.63 -33.47
N ARG A 683 -7.96 7.58 -33.94
CA ARG A 683 -7.47 7.64 -35.34
C ARG A 683 -6.02 8.10 -35.43
N GLN A 684 -5.30 7.59 -36.42
CA GLN A 684 -3.98 8.09 -36.82
C GLN A 684 -4.13 9.32 -37.73
N VAL A 685 -3.21 10.28 -37.61
CA VAL A 685 -3.08 11.44 -38.50
C VAL A 685 -1.65 11.48 -39.05
N GLU A 686 -1.50 11.79 -40.33
CA GLU A 686 -0.18 12.04 -40.92
C GLU A 686 0.37 13.37 -40.41
N ALA A 687 1.48 13.33 -39.66
CA ALA A 687 2.10 14.53 -39.12
C ALA A 687 2.76 15.33 -40.24
N LYS A 688 2.31 16.56 -40.43
CA LYS A 688 2.81 17.42 -41.52
C LYS A 688 4.30 17.71 -41.32
N VAL A 689 5.02 17.87 -42.43
CA VAL A 689 6.48 18.06 -42.44
C VAL A 689 6.91 19.27 -41.60
N HIS A 690 6.11 20.33 -41.56
CA HIS A 690 6.41 21.54 -40.81
C HIS A 690 5.94 21.55 -39.35
N TRP A 691 5.30 20.48 -38.88
CA TRP A 691 4.97 20.32 -37.46
C TRP A 691 6.25 20.01 -36.68
N ASN A 692 6.87 21.07 -36.15
CA ASN A 692 8.09 20.99 -35.37
C ASN A 692 7.80 21.18 -33.87
N SER A 693 6.78 21.98 -33.53
CA SER A 693 6.33 22.21 -32.15
C SER A 693 4.85 21.91 -32.00
N LEU A 694 4.40 21.56 -30.80
CA LEU A 694 2.99 21.22 -30.52
C LEU A 694 1.99 22.34 -30.88
N SER A 695 2.43 23.59 -30.99
CA SER A 695 1.59 24.70 -31.46
C SER A 695 1.11 24.51 -32.90
N ASN A 696 1.89 23.83 -33.76
CA ASN A 696 1.51 23.58 -35.15
C ASN A 696 0.28 22.66 -35.26
N PRO A 697 0.26 21.44 -34.69
CA PRO A 697 -0.94 20.61 -34.68
C PRO A 697 -2.08 21.28 -33.90
N LEU A 698 -1.81 21.98 -32.79
CA LEU A 698 -2.85 22.67 -32.01
C LEU A 698 -3.63 23.72 -32.83
N GLU A 699 -2.93 24.50 -33.66
CA GLU A 699 -3.56 25.49 -34.52
C GLU A 699 -4.26 24.85 -35.72
N GLU A 700 -3.63 23.88 -36.36
CA GLU A 700 -4.09 23.36 -37.65
C GLU A 700 -5.20 22.32 -37.56
N LEU A 701 -5.22 21.47 -36.53
CA LEU A 701 -6.25 20.44 -36.36
C LEU A 701 -7.67 21.03 -36.21
N ARG A 702 -7.76 22.31 -35.84
CA ARG A 702 -9.02 23.08 -35.74
C ARG A 702 -9.67 23.32 -37.08
N GLU A 703 -8.86 23.38 -38.14
CA GLU A 703 -9.26 23.72 -39.50
C GLU A 703 -9.00 22.59 -40.50
N ASP A 704 -8.31 21.52 -40.07
CA ASP A 704 -8.05 20.35 -40.91
C ASP A 704 -9.37 19.66 -41.32
N ALA A 705 -9.63 19.62 -42.63
CA ALA A 705 -10.89 19.16 -43.16
C ALA A 705 -11.18 17.68 -42.85
N THR A 706 -10.14 16.84 -42.81
CA THR A 706 -10.28 15.40 -42.51
C THR A 706 -10.63 15.23 -41.04
N VAL A 707 -9.87 15.86 -40.15
CA VAL A 707 -10.06 15.75 -38.70
C VAL A 707 -11.39 16.36 -38.28
N GLN A 708 -11.74 17.54 -38.79
CA GLN A 708 -13.07 18.13 -38.52
C GLN A 708 -14.20 17.30 -39.15
N GLY A 709 -13.95 16.65 -40.30
CA GLY A 709 -14.87 15.67 -40.88
C GLY A 709 -15.16 14.51 -39.94
N TRP A 710 -14.13 13.88 -39.38
CA TRP A 710 -14.28 12.83 -38.37
C TRP A 710 -14.99 13.32 -37.12
N ARG A 711 -14.57 14.48 -36.60
CA ARG A 711 -15.20 15.12 -35.43
C ARG A 711 -16.71 15.29 -35.63
N ASN A 712 -17.14 15.74 -36.81
CA ASN A 712 -18.56 15.95 -37.12
C ASN A 712 -19.34 14.65 -37.30
N ILE A 713 -18.74 13.62 -37.93
CA ILE A 713 -19.38 12.31 -38.14
C ILE A 713 -19.56 11.57 -36.81
N LEU A 714 -18.51 11.59 -35.98
CA LEU A 714 -18.47 10.91 -34.69
C LEU A 714 -19.11 11.71 -33.57
N LYS A 715 -19.57 12.94 -33.85
CA LYS A 715 -20.14 13.85 -32.86
C LYS A 715 -19.21 14.17 -31.68
N ALA A 716 -17.90 14.24 -31.94
CA ALA A 716 -16.92 14.57 -30.92
C ALA A 716 -16.97 16.07 -30.52
N ASP A 717 -17.22 16.33 -29.25
CA ASP A 717 -17.17 17.67 -28.65
C ASP A 717 -15.75 18.24 -28.61
N GLY A 718 -14.73 17.40 -28.51
CA GLY A 718 -13.33 17.80 -28.43
C GLY A 718 -12.37 16.88 -29.17
N ILE A 719 -11.13 17.35 -29.32
CA ILE A 719 -10.02 16.60 -29.90
C ILE A 719 -8.85 16.60 -28.92
N TYR A 720 -8.24 15.44 -28.72
CA TYR A 720 -6.91 15.34 -28.12
C TYR A 720 -5.96 14.68 -29.12
N TYR A 721 -4.80 15.29 -29.35
CA TYR A 721 -3.77 14.79 -30.24
C TYR A 721 -2.49 14.47 -29.48
N GLU A 722 -1.84 13.35 -29.78
CA GLU A 722 -0.50 13.05 -29.27
C GLU A 722 0.51 12.79 -30.40
N GLY A 723 1.63 13.50 -30.35
CA GLY A 723 2.64 13.49 -31.39
C GLY A 723 4.07 13.37 -30.90
N THR A 724 5.01 13.78 -31.74
CA THR A 724 6.46 13.74 -31.47
C THR A 724 7.10 15.12 -31.43
N GLU A 725 6.30 16.16 -31.68
CA GLU A 725 6.73 17.55 -31.78
C GLU A 725 7.28 18.07 -30.44
N ASP A 726 8.07 19.14 -30.52
CA ASP A 726 8.68 19.79 -29.36
C ASP A 726 7.63 20.40 -28.42
N GLY A 727 7.82 20.17 -27.12
CA GLY A 727 6.91 20.53 -26.03
C GLY A 727 6.37 19.30 -25.28
N CYS A 728 5.72 19.52 -24.14
CA CYS A 728 5.02 18.44 -23.42
C CYS A 728 3.54 18.39 -23.74
N GLY A 729 2.87 19.54 -23.66
CA GLY A 729 1.47 19.69 -23.99
C GLY A 729 1.13 21.15 -24.25
N LEU A 730 0.07 21.36 -25.04
CA LEU A 730 -0.53 22.67 -25.27
C LEU A 730 -2.03 22.52 -25.52
N ALA A 731 -2.81 23.45 -24.98
CA ALA A 731 -4.24 23.56 -25.21
C ALA A 731 -4.71 25.02 -25.25
N TRP A 732 -5.87 25.25 -25.84
CA TRP A 732 -6.56 26.54 -25.72
C TRP A 732 -7.19 26.69 -24.34
N LEU A 733 -6.96 27.85 -23.71
CA LEU A 733 -7.57 28.19 -22.42
C LEU A 733 -9.05 28.52 -22.59
N GLY A 734 -9.91 27.62 -22.09
CA GLY A 734 -11.35 27.75 -22.08
C GLY A 734 -11.94 27.81 -23.49
N SER A 735 -12.72 26.80 -23.86
CA SER A 735 -13.35 26.83 -25.17
C SER A 735 -14.47 27.88 -25.28
N TRP A 736 -14.98 28.47 -24.18
CA TRP A 736 -15.92 29.62 -24.06
C TRP A 736 -17.01 29.80 -25.16
N GLY A 737 -17.45 28.76 -25.86
CA GLY A 737 -18.41 28.84 -26.97
C GLY A 737 -17.78 28.95 -28.37
N ARG A 738 -16.47 28.79 -28.46
CA ARG A 738 -15.67 28.53 -29.66
C ARG A 738 -15.36 27.04 -29.70
N ASP A 739 -16.30 26.25 -30.18
CA ASP A 739 -16.20 24.79 -30.33
C ASP A 739 -14.89 24.35 -31.00
N ARG A 740 -14.40 25.10 -31.99
CA ARG A 740 -13.11 24.84 -32.66
C ARG A 740 -11.88 25.00 -31.79
N ASN A 741 -12.00 25.55 -30.58
CA ASN A 741 -10.90 25.65 -29.63
C ASN A 741 -10.87 24.48 -28.62
N MET A 742 -11.83 23.54 -28.68
CA MET A 742 -11.78 22.31 -27.88
C MET A 742 -10.78 21.32 -28.49
N VAL A 743 -9.52 21.72 -28.50
CA VAL A 743 -8.37 20.97 -29.00
C VAL A 743 -7.25 21.09 -27.97
N ALA A 744 -6.67 19.94 -27.65
CA ALA A 744 -5.51 19.78 -26.79
C ALA A 744 -4.48 18.89 -27.50
N THR A 745 -3.20 19.12 -27.22
CA THR A 745 -2.07 18.40 -27.82
C THR A 745 -1.09 17.97 -26.75
N GLY A 746 -0.50 16.79 -26.90
CA GLY A 746 0.55 16.25 -26.07
C GLY A 746 1.68 15.63 -26.90
N SER A 747 2.79 15.30 -26.26
CA SER A 747 3.94 14.64 -26.88
C SER A 747 4.31 13.35 -26.16
N ILE A 748 4.67 12.32 -26.92
CA ILE A 748 5.18 11.05 -26.36
C ILE A 748 6.51 11.21 -25.63
N ASN A 749 7.16 12.37 -25.75
CA ASN A 749 8.36 12.72 -25.00
C ASN A 749 8.08 13.07 -23.53
N CYS A 750 6.80 13.13 -23.11
CA CYS A 750 6.39 13.44 -21.74
C CYS A 750 5.49 12.33 -21.16
N GLY A 751 4.98 12.49 -19.94
CA GLY A 751 4.13 11.49 -19.29
C GLY A 751 2.70 11.43 -19.86
N THR A 752 2.00 10.32 -19.67
CA THR A 752 0.58 10.15 -20.06
C THR A 752 -0.36 11.08 -19.28
N THR A 753 0.07 11.54 -18.10
CA THR A 753 -0.64 12.52 -17.26
C THR A 753 -0.74 13.92 -17.88
N VAL A 754 -0.10 14.19 -19.02
CA VAL A 754 -0.26 15.47 -19.74
C VAL A 754 -1.72 15.66 -20.19
N MET A 755 -2.42 14.59 -20.59
CA MET A 755 -3.78 14.70 -21.13
C MET A 755 -4.75 15.44 -20.19
N ARG A 756 -4.77 15.08 -18.90
CA ARG A 756 -5.62 15.75 -17.91
C ARG A 756 -5.24 17.21 -17.70
N HIS A 757 -3.95 17.55 -17.81
CA HIS A 757 -3.51 18.94 -17.69
C HIS A 757 -4.03 19.79 -18.86
N GLU A 758 -3.83 19.32 -20.09
CA GLU A 758 -4.24 20.06 -21.29
C GLU A 758 -5.76 20.13 -21.45
N LEU A 759 -6.47 19.04 -21.11
CA LEU A 759 -7.93 19.07 -21.06
C LEU A 759 -8.43 20.00 -19.94
N GLY A 760 -7.70 20.15 -18.83
CA GLY A 760 -7.94 21.19 -17.83
C GLY A 760 -7.90 22.60 -18.40
N HIS A 761 -6.92 22.93 -19.25
CA HIS A 761 -6.90 24.20 -19.97
C HIS A 761 -8.12 24.39 -20.87
N ASN A 762 -8.49 23.37 -21.65
CA ASN A 762 -9.70 23.41 -22.47
C ASN A 762 -10.98 23.66 -21.65
N MET A 763 -11.01 23.17 -20.41
CA MET A 763 -12.07 23.39 -19.42
C MET A 763 -11.89 24.70 -18.61
N GLY A 764 -11.03 25.61 -19.06
CA GLY A 764 -10.96 26.99 -18.56
C GLY A 764 -10.00 27.21 -17.40
N LEU A 765 -9.10 26.26 -17.12
CA LEU A 765 -8.17 26.36 -16.00
C LEU A 765 -6.84 27.00 -16.39
N SER A 766 -6.35 27.92 -15.55
CA SER A 766 -4.98 28.47 -15.62
C SER A 766 -4.03 27.66 -14.72
N HIS A 767 -2.71 27.84 -14.87
CA HIS A 767 -1.80 27.26 -13.89
C HIS A 767 -1.96 27.89 -12.51
N GLY A 768 -1.48 27.19 -11.47
CA GLY A 768 -1.46 27.74 -10.11
C GLY A 768 -0.60 29.00 -10.01
N GLY A 769 -1.18 30.09 -9.51
CA GLY A 769 -0.52 31.38 -9.34
C GLY A 769 -0.52 32.28 -10.59
N GLU A 770 -1.02 31.81 -11.73
CA GLU A 770 -1.10 32.60 -12.97
C GLU A 770 -2.44 33.35 -13.13
N SER A 771 -3.40 33.12 -12.24
CA SER A 771 -4.72 33.74 -12.29
C SER A 771 -5.12 34.34 -10.94
N GLU A 772 -5.86 35.45 -10.99
CA GLU A 772 -6.53 36.02 -9.81
C GLU A 772 -7.92 35.40 -9.58
N SER A 773 -8.42 34.60 -10.53
CA SER A 773 -9.69 33.86 -10.43
C SER A 773 -9.52 32.53 -9.68
N TYR A 774 -10.64 31.92 -9.29
CA TYR A 774 -10.66 30.56 -8.73
C TYR A 774 -10.28 29.46 -9.74
N SER A 775 -10.32 29.75 -11.04
CA SER A 775 -10.07 28.82 -12.14
C SER A 775 -8.59 28.48 -12.33
N GLN A 776 -7.93 27.94 -11.29
CA GLN A 776 -6.50 27.64 -11.28
C GLN A 776 -6.14 26.45 -10.40
N GLY A 777 -4.95 25.89 -10.62
CA GLY A 777 -4.38 24.84 -9.76
C GLY A 777 -3.90 25.35 -8.40
N TYR A 778 -3.57 24.42 -7.51
CA TYR A 778 -3.08 24.69 -6.16
C TYR A 778 -1.63 24.25 -6.01
N GLY A 779 -0.70 25.21 -6.09
CA GLY A 779 0.74 24.91 -6.08
C GLY A 779 1.26 24.25 -4.80
N LEU A 780 0.69 24.58 -3.63
CA LEU A 780 1.13 23.98 -2.36
C LEU A 780 0.86 22.46 -2.29
N LEU A 781 -0.11 21.96 -3.04
CA LEU A 781 -0.46 20.54 -3.08
C LEU A 781 -0.19 19.90 -4.44
N SER A 782 0.43 20.64 -5.36
CA SER A 782 0.78 20.16 -6.71
C SER A 782 -0.39 19.51 -7.47
N THR A 783 -1.59 20.09 -7.38
CA THR A 783 -2.77 19.63 -8.13
C THR A 783 -2.52 19.70 -9.64
N ILE A 784 -3.41 19.12 -10.45
CA ILE A 784 -3.19 18.91 -11.90
C ILE A 784 -2.69 20.15 -12.63
N MET A 785 -3.26 21.32 -12.34
CA MET A 785 -2.88 22.58 -12.99
C MET A 785 -1.70 23.30 -12.29
N ALA A 786 -1.02 22.69 -11.34
CA ALA A 786 0.04 23.32 -10.57
C ALA A 786 1.15 22.35 -10.15
N GLY A 787 1.57 21.46 -11.07
CA GLY A 787 2.64 20.48 -10.85
C GLY A 787 2.24 19.07 -11.28
N ASN A 788 0.94 18.77 -11.31
CA ASN A 788 0.39 17.53 -11.85
C ASN A 788 0.87 16.24 -11.13
N ALA A 789 1.21 16.36 -9.84
CA ALA A 789 1.75 15.27 -9.04
C ALA A 789 0.65 14.36 -8.45
N ILE A 790 -0.51 14.93 -8.13
CA ILE A 790 -1.65 14.18 -7.56
C ILE A 790 -2.84 14.15 -8.54
N PRO A 791 -3.66 13.08 -8.55
CA PRO A 791 -4.77 12.91 -9.49
C PRO A 791 -6.01 13.72 -9.07
N TYR A 792 -5.82 15.00 -8.76
CA TYR A 792 -6.89 15.90 -8.34
C TYR A 792 -6.76 17.26 -9.03
N TYR A 793 -7.88 17.76 -9.54
CA TYR A 793 -8.09 19.18 -9.78
C TYR A 793 -8.35 19.86 -8.44
N SER A 794 -7.99 21.13 -8.31
CA SER A 794 -8.18 21.84 -7.05
C SER A 794 -9.66 22.03 -6.73
N THR A 795 -10.03 21.79 -5.47
CA THR A 795 -11.37 22.03 -4.94
C THR A 795 -11.33 22.07 -3.41
N PRO A 796 -12.07 22.97 -2.75
CA PRO A 796 -12.15 23.03 -1.29
C PRO A 796 -12.97 21.87 -0.67
N ASP A 797 -13.64 21.05 -1.48
CA ASP A 797 -14.50 19.96 -1.01
C ASP A 797 -13.87 18.57 -1.07
N ARG A 798 -12.55 18.53 -1.32
CA ARG A 798 -11.71 17.34 -1.19
C ARG A 798 -10.54 17.64 -0.28
N TYR A 799 -10.04 16.63 0.42
CA TYR A 799 -9.02 16.78 1.43
C TYR A 799 -7.91 15.75 1.21
N THR A 800 -6.67 16.13 1.54
CA THR A 800 -5.56 15.18 1.54
C THR A 800 -5.77 14.11 2.61
N ILE A 801 -5.42 12.86 2.29
CA ILE A 801 -5.62 11.71 3.20
C ILE A 801 -4.69 11.74 4.43
N ASP A 802 -3.53 12.38 4.30
CA ASP A 802 -2.52 12.48 5.35
C ASP A 802 -2.94 13.44 6.47
N TYR A 803 -3.18 14.70 6.12
CA TYR A 803 -3.34 15.82 7.05
C TYR A 803 -4.73 16.46 7.00
N GLY A 804 -5.62 16.02 6.09
CA GLY A 804 -6.93 16.63 5.93
C GLY A 804 -6.85 18.07 5.40
N ILE A 805 -5.86 18.37 4.56
CA ILE A 805 -5.71 19.70 3.96
C ILE A 805 -6.71 19.83 2.81
N PRO A 806 -7.56 20.87 2.78
CA PRO A 806 -8.46 21.07 1.66
C PRO A 806 -7.65 21.29 0.38
N MET A 807 -8.02 20.59 -0.70
CA MET A 807 -7.33 20.61 -1.99
C MET A 807 -7.64 21.86 -2.81
N GLY A 808 -8.11 22.92 -2.17
CA GLY A 808 -8.50 24.18 -2.77
C GLY A 808 -8.87 25.20 -1.70
N ILE A 809 -9.16 26.41 -2.14
CA ILE A 809 -9.54 27.53 -1.27
C ILE A 809 -10.85 28.10 -1.83
N PRO A 810 -11.93 28.16 -1.04
CA PRO A 810 -13.22 28.65 -1.51
C PRO A 810 -13.10 30.01 -2.21
N ASN A 811 -13.66 30.12 -3.42
CA ASN A 811 -13.66 31.32 -4.26
C ASN A 811 -12.27 31.86 -4.67
N LYS A 812 -11.18 31.11 -4.44
CA LYS A 812 -9.81 31.53 -4.81
C LYS A 812 -9.03 30.46 -5.57
N ILE A 813 -9.21 29.20 -5.23
CA ILE A 813 -8.56 28.05 -5.90
C ILE A 813 -9.58 26.91 -5.92
N ASP A 814 -10.36 26.84 -7.00
CA ASP A 814 -11.45 25.87 -7.18
C ASP A 814 -11.63 25.56 -8.68
N ALA A 815 -10.72 24.75 -9.22
CA ALA A 815 -10.80 24.30 -10.60
C ALA A 815 -12.11 23.56 -10.88
N VAL A 816 -12.58 22.74 -9.95
CA VAL A 816 -13.81 21.94 -10.12
C VAL A 816 -15.02 22.84 -10.34
N GLN A 817 -15.17 23.92 -9.59
CA GLN A 817 -16.23 24.92 -9.82
C GLN A 817 -16.18 25.48 -11.26
N ALA A 818 -15.00 25.83 -11.75
CA ALA A 818 -14.83 26.38 -13.09
C ALA A 818 -15.21 25.37 -14.18
N MET A 819 -14.71 24.14 -14.06
CA MET A 819 -14.98 23.08 -15.04
C MET A 819 -16.47 22.71 -15.05
N ASN A 820 -17.09 22.60 -13.88
CA ASN A 820 -18.51 22.25 -13.77
C ASN A 820 -19.42 23.34 -14.36
N SER A 821 -18.99 24.61 -14.33
CA SER A 821 -19.73 25.71 -14.97
C SER A 821 -19.66 25.69 -16.51
N LEU A 822 -18.66 25.01 -17.07
CA LEU A 822 -18.40 24.92 -18.51
C LEU A 822 -18.88 23.60 -19.13
N SER A 823 -18.94 22.52 -18.35
CA SER A 823 -19.16 21.15 -18.85
C SER A 823 -20.38 21.01 -19.75
N SER A 824 -21.56 21.48 -19.34
CA SER A 824 -22.78 21.39 -20.15
C SER A 824 -22.71 22.16 -21.47
N LYS A 825 -21.90 23.22 -21.53
CA LYS A 825 -21.70 24.00 -22.76
C LYS A 825 -20.74 23.28 -23.71
N VAL A 826 -19.70 22.65 -23.17
CA VAL A 826 -18.72 21.88 -23.96
C VAL A 826 -19.34 20.58 -24.50
N SER A 827 -20.14 19.87 -23.70
CA SER A 827 -20.87 18.67 -24.10
C SER A 827 -21.98 18.91 -25.15
N ALA A 828 -22.19 20.17 -25.53
CA ALA A 828 -23.21 20.57 -26.50
C ALA A 828 -22.58 21.11 -27.78
N TYR A 829 -21.28 20.84 -28.02
CA TYR A 829 -20.62 21.31 -29.23
C TYR A 829 -21.02 20.50 -30.46
N ARG A 830 -21.46 19.23 -30.36
CA ARG A 830 -21.84 18.44 -31.55
C ARG A 830 -23.17 17.69 -31.53
#